data_AF-A0A2T7PD25-F1
#
_entry.id   AF-A0A2T7PD25-F1
#
_cell.length_a   1.000
_cell.length_b   1.000
_cell.length_c   1.000
_cell.angle_alpha   90.00
_cell.angle_beta   90.00
_cell.angle_gamma   90.00
#
_symmetry.space_group_name_H-M   'P 1'
#
loop_
_entity.id
_entity.type
_entity.pdbx_description
1 polymer ?
#
loop_
_entity_poly.entity_id
_entity_poly.type
_entity_poly.pdbx_seq_one_letter_code
_entity_poly.pdbx_strand_id
1 'polypeptide(L)'
;MYVKGCSIKDDDYDSLKTELNRCRWTKDWQRHSMLQAAMHRNINTAIRHFSTKPLGDSTSRRQRLVILGTGWGSYSALCCIDKSLFDVLVVSPRNHFLFTPLLASTTVGTLEFRSIIEPVRNTGFRESAHFHLSYATDVDFCKKQLHVTSVLRPTLSYKLDYDKLVIGVGALSNTFNVPGVETNAFFLKEIRDARKIRNKILSNFELALQPGIDRDESERLLHIVIVGGGPTGVEFGAELYDFVEQDVARLYREQQKQVQVTLVESNQILGAFDKRLQSYAEKKMKQRKRFNIVQSAVVEVTPTSVKLKDGEVIPCGLVVWSTGLAPRHFTSALAVKKNRQGQILTDGHLCMKSDTTGSVFALGDCADIDDYSLPCTAQVAERQGRYLADFLNKGCPPHMEPFRSFIMASLEVSISDEIRQLASEDAALLHVILSSVLRLEPERPQSKYDIPVPEFCHATLNAEHLDDREVFVIGDVHGCFDELCQLLEAARQKCQDPFVVFVGDMINKGPKSVDVLRLVQEMTRRNEASAVRGNHEECVLRELWAVRRKQGYILPERYQWVLELTEEDFQYLQGLPYTLSIPSKSALVVHAGLIPGLPLERQSLVNLTHMRNIIEEDFFHGDGFVGSSKLDQGEAWASLWPGPEHVYFGHDAVRGLQNWPHATGLDTGCLYGNSLSGVFIGHEQNPLSVKALKMYRKP
;
A
#
# COMPACT_ATOMS: atom_id res chain seq x y z
N MET A 1 23.52 34.46 -2.97
CA MET A 1 23.02 35.28 -1.85
C MET A 1 22.11 34.40 -0.99
N TYR A 2 22.36 34.38 0.31
CA TYR A 2 21.60 33.66 1.32
C TYR A 2 20.08 33.89 1.20
N VAL A 3 19.28 32.84 1.35
CA VAL A 3 17.87 32.96 1.78
C VAL A 3 17.71 32.21 3.09
N LYS A 4 17.26 32.98 4.10
CA LYS A 4 17.10 32.64 5.51
C LYS A 4 16.03 31.57 5.73
N GLY A 5 16.19 30.82 6.81
CA GLY A 5 15.24 29.82 7.26
C GLY A 5 13.88 30.39 7.66
N CYS A 6 12.84 29.62 7.36
CA CYS A 6 11.53 29.71 8.00
C CYS A 6 11.42 28.59 9.04
N SER A 7 11.12 28.94 10.30
CA SER A 7 10.70 28.01 11.34
C SER A 7 9.19 27.78 11.22
N ILE A 8 8.77 26.52 11.13
CA ILE A 8 7.35 26.13 11.25
C ILE A 8 7.00 26.06 12.74
N LYS A 9 5.83 26.59 13.12
CA LYS A 9 5.34 26.58 14.51
C LYS A 9 4.72 25.23 14.86
N ASP A 10 4.72 24.87 16.14
CA ASP A 10 4.32 23.55 16.65
C ASP A 10 2.89 23.11 16.27
N ASP A 11 1.99 24.04 15.94
CA ASP A 11 0.59 23.76 15.61
C ASP A 11 0.39 23.10 14.23
N ASP A 12 1.35 23.20 13.30
CA ASP A 12 1.28 22.57 11.97
C ASP A 12 1.71 21.08 12.00
N TYR A 13 2.20 20.59 13.14
CA TYR A 13 2.65 19.20 13.30
C TYR A 13 1.48 18.21 13.45
N ASP A 14 0.37 18.63 14.08
CA ASP A 14 -0.82 17.79 14.25
C ASP A 14 -1.67 17.70 12.97
N SER A 15 -1.61 18.71 12.10
CA SER A 15 -2.21 18.66 10.75
C SER A 15 -1.53 17.59 9.89
N LEU A 16 -0.20 17.57 9.85
CA LEU A 16 0.61 16.57 9.12
C LEU A 16 0.43 15.14 9.65
N LYS A 17 0.19 15.00 10.96
CA LYS A 17 -0.13 13.72 11.61
C LYS A 17 -1.52 13.22 11.24
N THR A 18 -2.47 14.14 11.03
CA THR A 18 -3.83 13.86 10.57
C THR A 18 -3.84 13.48 9.08
N GLU A 19 -2.99 14.09 8.27
CA GLU A 19 -2.84 13.83 6.84
C GLU A 19 -2.12 12.49 6.56
N LEU A 20 -1.08 12.17 7.32
CA LEU A 20 -0.40 10.86 7.26
C LEU A 20 -1.29 9.69 7.75
N ASN A 21 -2.26 9.97 8.65
CA ASN A 21 -3.22 8.98 9.14
C ASN A 21 -4.37 8.68 8.15
N ARG A 22 -4.58 9.55 7.13
CA ARG A 22 -5.61 9.34 6.09
C ARG A 22 -5.20 8.32 5.03
N CYS A 23 -3.90 8.12 4.77
CA CYS A 23 -3.41 7.19 3.73
C CYS A 23 -3.32 5.74 4.24
N ARG A 24 -4.37 4.92 4.10
CA ARG A 24 -4.37 3.48 4.47
C ARG A 24 -4.36 2.54 3.25
N TRP A 25 -3.18 2.30 2.67
CA TRP A 25 -3.00 1.54 1.42
C TRP A 25 -2.25 0.21 1.61
N THR A 26 -2.94 -0.88 2.00
CA THR A 26 -2.34 -2.24 2.08
C THR A 26 -3.02 -3.33 1.22
N LYS A 27 -4.09 -3.02 0.47
CA LYS A 27 -4.79 -4.00 -0.41
C LYS A 27 -4.94 -3.46 -1.84
N ASP A 28 -4.92 -2.15 -1.99
CA ASP A 28 -4.96 -1.51 -3.29
C ASP A 28 -3.69 -1.66 -4.11
N TRP A 29 -2.59 -2.22 -3.57
CA TRP A 29 -1.41 -2.56 -4.37
C TRP A 29 -1.53 -3.90 -5.10
N GLN A 30 -2.24 -4.90 -4.55
CA GLN A 30 -2.62 -6.08 -5.34
C GLN A 30 -3.61 -5.70 -6.45
N ARG A 31 -4.52 -4.74 -6.18
CA ARG A 31 -5.38 -4.16 -7.20
C ARG A 31 -4.67 -3.15 -8.10
N HIS A 32 -3.65 -2.39 -7.68
CA HIS A 32 -2.87 -1.44 -8.50
C HIS A 32 -1.79 -2.13 -9.31
N SER A 33 -1.19 -3.22 -8.85
CA SER A 33 -0.39 -4.10 -9.71
C SER A 33 -1.29 -4.77 -10.73
N MET A 34 -2.51 -5.18 -10.35
CA MET A 34 -3.52 -5.64 -11.30
C MET A 34 -4.16 -4.53 -12.15
N LEU A 35 -4.22 -3.26 -11.72
CA LEU A 35 -4.81 -2.11 -12.43
C LEU A 35 -3.76 -1.34 -13.22
N GLN A 36 -2.49 -1.38 -12.88
CA GLN A 36 -1.39 -1.02 -13.77
C GLN A 36 -1.11 -2.16 -14.75
N ALA A 37 -1.20 -3.43 -14.34
CA ALA A 37 -1.20 -4.55 -15.29
C ALA A 37 -2.51 -4.63 -16.09
N ALA A 38 -3.64 -4.12 -15.58
CA ALA A 38 -4.91 -4.03 -16.30
C ALA A 38 -5.07 -2.70 -17.05
N MET A 39 -4.35 -1.64 -16.69
CA MET A 39 -4.13 -0.46 -17.54
C MET A 39 -3.13 -0.82 -18.63
N HIS A 40 -2.12 -1.65 -18.39
CA HIS A 40 -1.30 -2.23 -19.46
C HIS A 40 -2.10 -3.23 -20.31
N ARG A 41 -3.02 -4.02 -19.71
CA ARG A 41 -3.99 -4.81 -20.52
C ARG A 41 -4.99 -3.94 -21.25
N ASN A 42 -5.52 -2.85 -20.68
CA ASN A 42 -6.46 -1.94 -21.31
C ASN A 42 -5.80 -0.99 -22.30
N ILE A 43 -4.50 -0.70 -22.18
CA ILE A 43 -3.67 -0.12 -23.23
C ILE A 43 -3.51 -1.18 -24.33
N ASN A 44 -3.26 -2.45 -24.03
CA ASN A 44 -3.30 -3.51 -25.05
C ASN A 44 -4.70 -3.74 -25.66
N THR A 45 -5.79 -3.50 -24.93
CA THR A 45 -7.19 -3.59 -25.42
C THR A 45 -7.61 -2.33 -26.20
N ALA A 46 -7.13 -1.15 -25.81
CA ALA A 46 -7.31 0.11 -26.53
C ALA A 46 -6.42 0.19 -27.78
N ILE A 47 -5.21 -0.40 -27.74
CA ILE A 47 -4.33 -0.61 -28.91
C ILE A 47 -4.94 -1.66 -29.87
N ARG A 48 -5.77 -2.59 -29.39
CA ARG A 48 -6.59 -3.46 -30.26
C ARG A 48 -7.74 -2.73 -30.96
N HIS A 49 -8.01 -1.46 -30.65
CA HIS A 49 -9.07 -0.66 -31.28
C HIS A 49 -8.56 0.58 -32.04
N PHE A 50 -7.24 0.76 -32.17
CA PHE A 50 -6.69 1.74 -33.10
C PHE A 50 -5.93 1.06 -34.25
N SER A 51 -6.54 1.21 -35.44
CA SER A 51 -5.98 1.04 -36.77
C SER A 51 -5.93 -0.38 -37.35
N THR A 52 -7.09 -0.86 -37.83
CA THR A 52 -7.16 -1.53 -39.13
C THR A 52 -7.53 -0.49 -40.20
N LYS A 53 -6.61 0.44 -40.50
CA LYS A 53 -6.63 1.10 -41.82
C LYS A 53 -5.90 0.18 -42.81
N PRO A 54 -6.43 -0.04 -44.03
CA PRO A 54 -5.73 -0.79 -45.06
C PRO A 54 -4.37 -0.14 -45.30
N LEU A 55 -3.32 -0.96 -45.38
CA LEU A 55 -1.96 -0.55 -45.68
C LEU A 55 -1.97 0.28 -46.97
N GLY A 56 -1.65 1.57 -46.82
CA GLY A 56 -1.13 2.37 -47.91
C GLY A 56 0.22 1.78 -48.33
N ASP A 57 0.37 1.59 -49.64
CA ASP A 57 1.58 1.15 -50.31
C ASP A 57 2.77 2.00 -49.84
N SER A 58 3.74 1.40 -49.12
CA SER A 58 5.02 2.07 -48.88
C SER A 58 6.17 1.06 -48.96
N THR A 59 6.89 1.18 -50.06
CA THR A 59 8.12 0.52 -50.45
C THR A 59 9.34 0.97 -49.60
N SER A 60 9.13 1.42 -48.36
CA SER A 60 10.17 1.96 -47.47
C SER A 60 10.47 0.98 -46.33
N ARG A 61 11.72 0.49 -46.27
CA ARG A 61 12.21 -0.39 -45.19
C ARG A 61 12.11 0.33 -43.83
N ARG A 62 11.52 -0.33 -42.83
CA ARG A 62 11.43 0.18 -41.44
C ARG A 62 12.83 0.32 -40.84
N GLN A 63 12.99 1.33 -39.98
CA GLN A 63 14.26 1.55 -39.29
C GLN A 63 14.46 0.53 -38.17
N ARG A 64 15.68 0.00 -38.03
CA ARG A 64 16.07 -0.89 -36.93
C ARG A 64 16.39 -0.09 -35.68
N LEU A 65 15.58 -0.25 -34.64
CA LEU A 65 15.81 0.34 -33.32
C LEU A 65 16.34 -0.73 -32.37
N VAL A 66 17.59 -0.59 -31.92
CA VAL A 66 18.18 -1.50 -30.93
C VAL A 66 18.13 -0.85 -29.55
N ILE A 67 17.47 -1.51 -28.59
CA ILE A 67 17.39 -1.07 -27.19
C ILE A 67 18.24 -2.00 -26.33
N LEU A 68 19.19 -1.42 -25.59
CA LEU A 68 20.03 -2.13 -24.64
C LEU A 68 19.42 -2.06 -23.24
N GLY A 69 19.33 -3.23 -22.60
CA GLY A 69 18.82 -3.36 -21.24
C GLY A 69 17.30 -3.57 -21.17
N THR A 70 16.86 -4.09 -20.03
CA THR A 70 15.45 -4.40 -19.71
C THR A 70 15.10 -3.87 -18.32
N GLY A 71 15.69 -2.72 -17.95
CA GLY A 71 15.40 -1.97 -16.73
C GLY A 71 14.35 -0.88 -16.95
N TRP A 72 14.15 -0.02 -15.96
CA TRP A 72 13.12 1.03 -15.96
C TRP A 72 13.01 1.85 -17.24
N GLY A 73 14.10 2.48 -17.68
CA GLY A 73 14.05 3.33 -18.86
C GLY A 73 13.94 2.56 -20.18
N SER A 74 14.73 1.50 -20.37
CA SER A 74 14.65 0.69 -21.59
C SER A 74 13.30 -0.01 -21.76
N TYR A 75 12.73 -0.51 -20.66
CA TYR A 75 11.42 -1.16 -20.67
C TYR A 75 10.30 -0.15 -20.91
N SER A 76 10.36 1.04 -20.29
CA SER A 76 9.44 2.14 -20.59
C SER A 76 9.48 2.54 -22.07
N ALA A 77 10.68 2.73 -22.63
CA ALA A 77 10.85 3.02 -24.06
C ALA A 77 10.27 1.90 -24.95
N LEU A 78 10.52 0.63 -24.61
CA LEU A 78 10.00 -0.53 -25.35
C LEU A 78 8.47 -0.65 -25.31
N CYS A 79 7.84 -0.24 -24.20
CA CYS A 79 6.39 -0.24 -24.05
C CYS A 79 5.73 0.90 -24.83
N CYS A 80 6.38 2.07 -24.93
CA CYS A 80 5.81 3.27 -25.54
C CYS A 80 6.18 3.46 -27.03
N ILE A 81 7.19 2.75 -27.55
CA ILE A 81 7.61 2.89 -28.95
C ILE A 81 6.57 2.30 -29.93
N ASP A 82 6.34 2.99 -31.03
CA ASP A 82 5.49 2.53 -32.12
C ASP A 82 6.23 1.48 -32.98
N LYS A 83 5.88 0.22 -32.75
CA LYS A 83 6.44 -0.94 -33.46
C LYS A 83 6.00 -1.02 -34.93
N SER A 84 5.09 -0.18 -35.39
CA SER A 84 4.73 -0.06 -36.81
C SER A 84 5.77 0.72 -37.61
N LEU A 85 6.49 1.64 -36.94
CA LEU A 85 7.53 2.50 -37.52
C LEU A 85 8.92 1.85 -37.48
N PHE A 86 9.19 1.05 -36.44
CA PHE A 86 10.52 0.47 -36.18
C PHE A 86 10.51 -1.06 -36.11
N ASP A 87 11.57 -1.67 -36.64
CA ASP A 87 11.94 -3.04 -36.27
C ASP A 87 12.71 -2.97 -34.95
N VAL A 88 12.00 -3.16 -33.83
CA VAL A 88 12.55 -3.01 -32.47
C VAL A 88 13.22 -4.29 -32.00
N LEU A 89 14.54 -4.23 -31.80
CA LEU A 89 15.36 -5.30 -31.23
C LEU A 89 15.77 -4.93 -29.80
N VAL A 90 15.75 -5.90 -28.89
CA VAL A 90 16.16 -5.72 -27.49
C VAL A 90 17.30 -6.66 -27.16
N VAL A 91 18.39 -6.12 -26.62
CA VAL A 91 19.55 -6.89 -26.17
C VAL A 91 19.71 -6.70 -24.68
N SER A 92 19.56 -7.77 -23.91
CA SER A 92 19.76 -7.73 -22.46
C SER A 92 20.16 -9.11 -21.95
N PRO A 93 21.03 -9.18 -20.92
CA PRO A 93 21.30 -10.45 -20.26
C PRO A 93 20.14 -10.92 -19.37
N ARG A 94 19.07 -10.11 -19.23
CA ARG A 94 17.89 -10.38 -18.40
C ARG A 94 16.62 -10.38 -19.27
N ASN A 95 15.86 -11.47 -19.21
CA ASN A 95 14.65 -11.69 -20.02
C ASN A 95 13.35 -11.09 -19.44
N HIS A 96 13.45 -10.33 -18.37
CA HIS A 96 12.33 -9.71 -17.67
C HIS A 96 12.69 -8.29 -17.24
N PHE A 97 11.67 -7.46 -17.13
CA PHE A 97 11.70 -6.25 -16.34
C PHE A 97 11.63 -6.61 -14.85
N LEU A 98 12.30 -5.82 -14.02
CA LEU A 98 12.34 -5.98 -12.57
C LEU A 98 11.86 -4.67 -11.93
N PHE A 99 10.78 -4.75 -11.15
CA PHE A 99 10.28 -3.65 -10.33
C PHE A 99 11.14 -3.52 -9.08
N THR A 100 12.27 -2.83 -9.21
CA THR A 100 13.31 -2.72 -8.17
C THR A 100 12.84 -2.14 -6.82
N PRO A 101 11.83 -1.25 -6.72
CA PRO A 101 11.37 -0.72 -5.43
C PRO A 101 10.83 -1.78 -4.46
N LEU A 102 10.46 -2.98 -4.91
CA LEU A 102 9.92 -4.04 -4.03
C LEU A 102 10.90 -5.20 -3.85
N LEU A 103 12.16 -4.99 -4.22
CA LEU A 103 13.20 -6.00 -4.08
C LEU A 103 13.51 -6.28 -2.60
N ALA A 104 13.40 -5.28 -1.72
CA ALA A 104 13.58 -5.44 -0.28
C ALA A 104 12.51 -6.36 0.34
N SER A 105 11.21 -6.08 0.10
CA SER A 105 10.11 -6.89 0.62
C SER A 105 10.09 -8.31 0.05
N THR A 106 10.48 -8.49 -1.22
CA THR A 106 10.66 -9.83 -1.79
C THR A 106 11.90 -10.54 -1.24
N THR A 107 12.88 -9.86 -0.65
CA THR A 107 14.03 -10.56 -0.06
C THR A 107 13.61 -11.36 1.18
N VAL A 108 12.82 -10.75 2.07
CA VAL A 108 12.36 -11.37 3.32
C VAL A 108 11.11 -12.25 3.17
N GLY A 109 10.42 -12.17 2.03
CA GLY A 109 9.30 -13.05 1.71
C GLY A 109 7.91 -12.46 1.92
N THR A 110 7.80 -11.18 2.23
CA THR A 110 6.52 -10.44 2.23
C THR A 110 5.84 -10.50 0.86
N LEU A 111 6.63 -10.45 -0.21
CA LEU A 111 6.18 -10.63 -1.58
C LEU A 111 6.93 -11.79 -2.25
N GLU A 112 6.28 -12.41 -3.23
CA GLU A 112 6.88 -13.45 -4.04
C GLU A 112 7.69 -12.83 -5.21
N PHE A 113 8.78 -13.46 -5.63
CA PHE A 113 9.69 -12.91 -6.64
C PHE A 113 9.03 -12.67 -7.99
N ARG A 114 8.06 -13.51 -8.40
CA ARG A 114 7.32 -13.36 -9.65
C ARG A 114 6.32 -12.20 -9.59
N SER A 115 5.97 -11.71 -8.41
CA SER A 115 5.10 -10.52 -8.27
C SER A 115 5.78 -9.21 -8.68
N ILE A 116 7.12 -9.21 -8.81
CA ILE A 116 7.90 -7.99 -9.12
C ILE A 116 8.61 -8.07 -10.48
N ILE A 117 8.23 -9.02 -11.34
CA ILE A 117 8.81 -9.17 -12.68
C ILE A 117 7.75 -9.18 -13.77
N GLU A 118 8.14 -8.67 -14.94
CA GLU A 118 7.34 -8.78 -16.15
C GLU A 118 8.21 -9.36 -17.29
N PRO A 119 7.85 -10.51 -17.89
CA PRO A 119 8.58 -11.06 -19.02
C PRO A 119 8.63 -10.08 -20.19
N VAL A 120 9.83 -9.77 -20.68
CA VAL A 120 10.01 -8.80 -21.78
C VAL A 120 9.34 -9.29 -23.06
N ARG A 121 9.15 -10.61 -23.21
CA ARG A 121 8.45 -11.20 -24.37
C ARG A 121 6.97 -10.81 -24.45
N ASN A 122 6.36 -10.36 -23.35
CA ASN A 122 4.96 -9.94 -23.33
C ASN A 122 4.72 -8.57 -23.97
N THR A 123 5.78 -7.83 -24.36
CA THR A 123 5.66 -6.50 -24.97
C THR A 123 5.27 -6.52 -26.46
N GLY A 124 4.97 -7.68 -27.02
CA GLY A 124 4.49 -7.82 -28.40
C GLY A 124 5.58 -7.60 -29.46
N PHE A 125 6.67 -8.36 -29.41
CA PHE A 125 7.66 -8.35 -30.49
C PHE A 125 7.05 -8.82 -31.81
N ARG A 126 7.44 -8.18 -32.90
CA ARG A 126 7.02 -8.57 -34.26
C ARG A 126 7.58 -9.94 -34.65
N GLU A 127 8.85 -10.18 -34.35
CA GLU A 127 9.52 -11.46 -34.59
C GLU A 127 10.11 -11.99 -33.29
N SER A 128 10.06 -13.31 -33.09
CA SER A 128 10.60 -13.96 -31.89
C SER A 128 12.11 -13.73 -31.71
N ALA A 129 12.82 -13.52 -32.82
CA ALA A 129 14.25 -13.25 -32.90
C ALA A 129 14.63 -11.83 -32.46
N HIS A 130 13.68 -10.89 -32.32
CA HIS A 130 13.98 -9.51 -31.93
C HIS A 130 14.43 -9.36 -30.46
N PHE A 131 14.23 -10.37 -29.61
CA PHE A 131 14.79 -10.38 -28.27
C PHE A 131 16.03 -11.27 -28.19
N HIS A 132 17.18 -10.66 -27.87
CA HIS A 132 18.46 -11.33 -27.69
C HIS A 132 18.82 -11.39 -26.21
N LEU A 133 18.82 -12.61 -25.65
CA LEU A 133 19.35 -12.88 -24.31
C LEU A 133 20.89 -12.88 -24.37
N SER A 134 21.49 -11.69 -24.33
CA SER A 134 22.90 -11.47 -24.66
C SER A 134 23.45 -10.23 -23.97
N TYR A 135 24.77 -10.20 -23.78
CA TYR A 135 25.50 -9.02 -23.33
C TYR A 135 25.87 -8.16 -24.53
N ALA A 136 25.64 -6.85 -24.44
CA ALA A 136 26.33 -5.88 -25.28
C ALA A 136 27.79 -5.77 -24.80
N THR A 137 28.73 -5.95 -25.73
CA THR A 137 30.17 -5.98 -25.43
C THR A 137 30.91 -4.77 -25.96
N ASP A 138 30.51 -4.28 -27.14
CA ASP A 138 31.10 -3.10 -27.79
C ASP A 138 30.14 -2.49 -28.82
N VAL A 139 30.41 -1.26 -29.26
CA VAL A 139 29.64 -0.56 -30.30
C VAL A 139 30.59 0.11 -31.29
N ASP A 140 30.49 -0.27 -32.57
CA ASP A 140 31.13 0.46 -33.68
C ASP A 140 30.16 1.56 -34.15
N PHE A 141 30.32 2.76 -33.60
CA PHE A 141 29.47 3.91 -33.93
C PHE A 141 29.60 4.36 -35.39
N CYS A 142 30.77 4.16 -36.02
CA CYS A 142 31.00 4.53 -37.41
C CYS A 142 30.24 3.63 -38.38
N LYS A 143 30.23 2.31 -38.11
CA LYS A 143 29.50 1.32 -38.92
C LYS A 143 28.06 1.10 -38.48
N LYS A 144 27.65 1.70 -37.36
CA LYS A 144 26.37 1.46 -36.68
C LYS A 144 26.14 -0.02 -36.39
N GLN A 145 27.13 -0.67 -35.79
CA GLN A 145 27.09 -2.09 -35.44
C GLN A 145 27.29 -2.31 -33.94
N LEU A 146 26.38 -3.07 -33.33
CA LEU A 146 26.48 -3.53 -31.96
C LEU A 146 27.12 -4.92 -31.92
N HIS A 147 28.15 -5.09 -31.09
CA HIS A 147 28.77 -6.38 -30.83
C HIS A 147 28.15 -7.02 -29.59
N VAL A 148 27.61 -8.24 -29.75
CA VAL A 148 26.90 -8.95 -28.68
C VAL A 148 27.47 -10.35 -28.46
N THR A 149 27.38 -10.82 -27.23
CA THR A 149 27.77 -12.18 -26.84
C THR A 149 26.65 -12.85 -26.07
N SER A 150 26.32 -14.10 -26.43
CA SER A 150 25.21 -14.83 -25.81
C SER A 150 25.45 -15.09 -24.32
N VAL A 151 24.42 -14.89 -23.49
CA VAL A 151 24.46 -15.28 -22.07
C VAL A 151 24.59 -16.79 -21.92
N LEU A 152 23.91 -17.54 -22.79
CA LEU A 152 23.80 -19.00 -22.70
C LEU A 152 25.02 -19.72 -23.30
N ARG A 153 25.73 -19.06 -24.22
CA ARG A 153 26.94 -19.59 -24.86
C ARG A 153 27.97 -18.46 -25.00
N PRO A 154 28.89 -18.29 -24.03
CA PRO A 154 29.88 -17.22 -24.07
C PRO A 154 30.82 -17.22 -25.29
N THR A 155 30.96 -18.36 -25.98
CA THR A 155 31.74 -18.47 -27.22
C THR A 155 31.00 -17.99 -28.47
N LEU A 156 29.70 -17.71 -28.36
CA LEU A 156 28.89 -17.21 -29.47
C LEU A 156 28.80 -15.69 -29.39
N SER A 157 29.59 -15.03 -30.22
CA SER A 157 29.55 -13.58 -30.45
C SER A 157 29.13 -13.28 -31.89
N TYR A 158 28.32 -12.24 -32.05
CA TYR A 158 27.80 -11.83 -33.36
C TYR A 158 27.52 -10.32 -33.36
N LYS A 159 27.15 -9.79 -34.53
CA LYS A 159 26.91 -8.37 -34.74
C LYS A 159 25.46 -8.10 -35.09
N LEU A 160 24.94 -6.96 -34.65
CA LEU A 160 23.62 -6.45 -34.99
C LEU A 160 23.77 -5.04 -35.56
N ASP A 161 23.27 -4.80 -36.77
CA ASP A 161 23.21 -3.44 -37.31
C ASP A 161 22.03 -2.67 -36.69
N TYR A 162 22.19 -1.37 -36.50
CA TYR A 162 21.14 -0.49 -36.02
C TYR A 162 21.02 0.78 -36.88
N ASP A 163 19.80 1.29 -37.02
CA ASP A 163 19.58 2.65 -37.53
C ASP A 163 19.53 3.66 -36.37
N LYS A 164 18.98 3.22 -35.23
CA LYS A 164 18.96 3.93 -33.95
C LYS A 164 19.32 3.00 -32.79
N LEU A 165 20.06 3.51 -31.81
CA LEU A 165 20.53 2.76 -30.64
C LEU A 165 20.13 3.47 -29.34
N VAL A 166 19.52 2.75 -28.41
CA VAL A 166 19.19 3.25 -27.06
C VAL A 166 20.01 2.49 -26.03
N ILE A 167 20.88 3.18 -25.31
CA ILE A 167 21.73 2.63 -24.25
C ILE A 167 21.05 2.87 -22.89
N GLY A 168 20.38 1.85 -22.35
CA GLY A 168 19.73 1.91 -21.03
C GLY A 168 20.14 0.73 -20.14
N VAL A 169 21.45 0.47 -20.05
CA VAL A 169 22.00 -0.68 -19.32
C VAL A 169 22.04 -0.48 -17.79
N GLY A 170 21.79 0.73 -17.31
CA GLY A 170 21.85 1.09 -15.89
C GLY A 170 23.26 0.97 -15.29
N ALA A 171 23.34 0.95 -13.97
CA ALA A 171 24.59 0.92 -13.19
C ALA A 171 24.78 -0.36 -12.36
N LEU A 172 26.01 -0.57 -11.89
CA LEU A 172 26.39 -1.59 -10.89
C LEU A 172 26.41 -0.97 -9.48
N SER A 173 26.45 -1.82 -8.45
CA SER A 173 26.78 -1.40 -7.09
C SER A 173 28.24 -1.01 -6.99
N ASN A 174 28.55 0.10 -6.33
CA ASN A 174 29.93 0.54 -6.11
C ASN A 174 30.47 -0.03 -4.80
N THR A 175 31.62 -0.70 -4.88
CA THR A 175 32.32 -1.24 -3.71
C THR A 175 33.26 -0.21 -3.07
N PHE A 176 33.50 0.93 -3.74
CA PHE A 176 34.48 1.95 -3.36
C PHE A 176 35.90 1.38 -3.16
N ASN A 177 36.21 0.25 -3.80
CA ASN A 177 37.43 -0.53 -3.62
C ASN A 177 37.67 -0.98 -2.16
N VAL A 178 36.61 -1.07 -1.36
CA VAL A 178 36.69 -1.59 0.01
C VAL A 178 37.02 -3.08 -0.05
N PRO A 179 38.14 -3.53 0.55
CA PRO A 179 38.55 -4.92 0.50
C PRO A 179 37.49 -5.88 1.04
N GLY A 180 37.31 -6.98 0.33
CA GLY A 180 36.42 -8.09 0.72
C GLY A 180 34.93 -7.87 0.46
N VAL A 181 34.49 -6.69 -0.01
CA VAL A 181 33.07 -6.46 -0.36
C VAL A 181 32.62 -7.41 -1.47
N GLU A 182 33.40 -7.56 -2.55
CA GLU A 182 33.01 -8.41 -3.69
C GLU A 182 32.91 -9.90 -3.35
N THR A 183 33.70 -10.36 -2.36
CA THR A 183 33.77 -11.78 -1.98
C THR A 183 32.85 -12.13 -0.82
N ASN A 184 32.69 -11.23 0.15
CA ASN A 184 32.04 -11.52 1.43
C ASN A 184 30.69 -10.82 1.62
N ALA A 185 30.38 -9.76 0.85
CA ALA A 185 29.11 -9.05 0.95
C ALA A 185 28.10 -9.48 -0.12
N PHE A 186 26.82 -9.27 0.18
CA PHE A 186 25.71 -9.55 -0.72
C PHE A 186 25.11 -8.24 -1.21
N PHE A 187 25.10 -8.01 -2.52
CA PHE A 187 24.39 -6.86 -3.09
C PHE A 187 22.87 -7.06 -3.03
N LEU A 188 22.10 -5.97 -3.09
CA LEU A 188 20.64 -6.01 -3.23
C LEU A 188 20.22 -5.22 -4.47
N LYS A 189 20.47 -5.78 -5.67
CA LYS A 189 20.21 -5.10 -6.96
C LYS A 189 19.35 -5.95 -7.92
N GLU A 190 19.49 -7.26 -7.89
CA GLU A 190 18.77 -8.21 -8.74
C GLU A 190 18.05 -9.30 -7.91
N ILE A 191 17.08 -10.00 -8.51
CA ILE A 191 16.36 -11.11 -7.87
C ILE A 191 17.31 -12.21 -7.37
N ARG A 192 18.34 -12.51 -8.17
CA ARG A 192 19.34 -13.52 -7.78
C ARG A 192 20.06 -13.13 -6.49
N ASP A 193 20.25 -11.84 -6.26
CA ASP A 193 20.94 -11.34 -5.07
C ASP A 193 20.00 -11.41 -3.87
N ALA A 194 18.74 -10.98 -4.03
CA ALA A 194 17.69 -11.15 -3.02
C ALA A 194 17.51 -12.63 -2.61
N ARG A 195 17.52 -13.57 -3.56
CA ARG A 195 17.48 -15.02 -3.27
C ARG A 195 18.69 -15.49 -2.48
N LYS A 196 19.89 -15.03 -2.82
CA LYS A 196 21.12 -15.35 -2.09
C LYS A 196 21.07 -14.83 -0.65
N ILE A 197 20.60 -13.59 -0.45
CA ILE A 197 20.41 -12.99 0.88
C ILE A 197 19.43 -13.84 1.69
N ARG A 198 18.24 -14.13 1.14
CA ARG A 198 17.24 -14.98 1.81
C ARG A 198 17.82 -16.33 2.21
N ASN A 199 18.48 -17.02 1.28
CA ASN A 199 19.10 -18.31 1.57
C ASN A 199 20.16 -18.22 2.66
N LYS A 200 20.98 -17.15 2.65
CA LYS A 200 22.01 -16.95 3.68
C LYS A 200 21.41 -16.69 5.05
N ILE A 201 20.33 -15.90 5.14
CA ILE A 201 19.56 -15.70 6.39
C ILE A 201 19.09 -17.05 6.91
N LEU A 202 18.39 -17.84 6.09
CA LEU A 202 17.88 -19.16 6.48
C LEU A 202 19.01 -20.12 6.90
N SER A 203 20.10 -20.19 6.13
CA SER A 203 21.25 -21.04 6.48
C SER A 203 21.91 -20.62 7.80
N ASN A 204 21.95 -19.32 8.12
CA ASN A 204 22.49 -18.87 9.41
C ASN A 204 21.58 -19.28 10.57
N PHE A 205 20.25 -19.21 10.42
CA PHE A 205 19.30 -19.73 11.42
C PHE A 205 19.46 -21.23 11.63
N GLU A 206 19.53 -22.02 10.56
CA GLU A 206 19.70 -23.48 10.65
C GLU A 206 21.05 -23.88 11.25
N LEU A 207 22.12 -23.10 10.96
CA LEU A 207 23.43 -23.32 11.56
C LEU A 207 23.44 -22.95 13.04
N ALA A 208 22.81 -21.84 13.43
CA ALA A 208 22.71 -21.40 14.82
C ALA A 208 21.97 -22.40 15.74
N LEU A 209 21.20 -23.32 15.16
CA LEU A 209 20.53 -24.41 15.87
C LEU A 209 21.37 -25.67 16.05
N GLN A 210 22.52 -25.79 15.39
CA GLN A 210 23.28 -27.03 15.39
C GLN A 210 23.93 -27.32 16.76
N PRO A 211 23.98 -28.59 17.18
CA PRO A 211 24.73 -28.99 18.37
C PRO A 211 26.21 -28.59 18.23
N GLY A 212 26.76 -27.96 19.28
CA GLY A 212 28.16 -27.52 19.32
C GLY A 212 28.38 -26.06 18.91
N ILE A 213 27.33 -25.35 18.50
CA ILE A 213 27.37 -23.89 18.35
C ILE A 213 27.10 -23.25 19.71
N ASP A 214 28.05 -22.45 20.18
CA ASP A 214 27.88 -21.67 21.40
C ASP A 214 27.03 -20.41 21.15
N ARG A 215 26.69 -19.72 22.24
CA ARG A 215 25.82 -18.55 22.17
C ARG A 215 26.45 -17.38 21.42
N ASP A 216 27.76 -17.17 21.59
CA ASP A 216 28.45 -16.03 20.98
C ASP A 216 28.53 -16.21 19.46
N GLU A 217 28.79 -17.44 19.00
CA GLU A 217 28.78 -17.78 17.59
C GLU A 217 27.36 -17.73 17.00
N SER A 218 26.35 -18.17 17.74
CA SER A 218 24.94 -18.03 17.35
C SER A 218 24.54 -16.55 17.19
N GLU A 219 24.86 -15.69 18.16
CA GLU A 219 24.61 -14.25 18.08
C GLU A 219 25.35 -13.61 16.90
N ARG A 220 26.60 -14.01 16.64
CA ARG A 220 27.35 -13.57 15.45
C ARG A 220 26.66 -13.99 14.15
N LEU A 221 26.26 -15.25 14.01
CA LEU A 221 25.59 -15.78 12.81
C LEU A 221 24.27 -15.06 12.51
N LEU A 222 23.55 -14.67 13.57
CA LEU A 222 22.26 -14.00 13.51
C LEU A 222 22.37 -12.47 13.49
N HIS A 223 23.58 -11.92 13.48
CA HIS A 223 23.81 -10.50 13.27
C HIS A 223 23.93 -10.17 11.78
N ILE A 224 23.06 -9.29 11.31
CA ILE A 224 22.96 -8.83 9.93
C ILE A 224 23.39 -7.37 9.85
N VAL A 225 24.44 -7.10 9.06
CA VAL A 225 24.96 -5.74 8.85
C VAL A 225 24.53 -5.25 7.47
N ILE A 226 23.89 -4.10 7.40
CA ILE A 226 23.43 -3.45 6.17
C ILE A 226 24.30 -2.21 5.96
N VAL A 227 24.97 -2.12 4.81
CA VAL A 227 25.86 -1.00 4.48
C VAL A 227 25.18 -0.11 3.44
N GLY A 228 24.87 1.12 3.85
CA GLY A 228 24.18 2.12 3.04
C GLY A 228 22.81 2.49 3.58
N GLY A 229 22.68 3.71 4.09
CA GLY A 229 21.45 4.29 4.62
C GLY A 229 20.52 4.90 3.57
N GLY A 230 20.70 4.59 2.29
CA GLY A 230 19.73 4.98 1.24
C GLY A 230 18.40 4.23 1.36
N PRO A 231 17.40 4.59 0.54
CA PRO A 231 16.10 3.90 0.44
C PRO A 231 16.15 2.39 0.60
N THR A 232 16.95 1.72 -0.24
CA THR A 232 17.03 0.26 -0.31
C THR A 232 17.53 -0.38 0.99
N GLY A 233 18.56 0.21 1.62
CA GLY A 233 19.11 -0.35 2.86
C GLY A 233 18.18 -0.14 4.06
N VAL A 234 17.56 1.03 4.14
CA VAL A 234 16.59 1.37 5.18
C VAL A 234 15.34 0.48 5.06
N GLU A 235 14.79 0.32 3.86
CA GLU A 235 13.63 -0.51 3.59
C GLU A 235 13.91 -1.99 3.88
N PHE A 236 15.03 -2.52 3.39
CA PHE A 236 15.43 -3.90 3.67
C PHE A 236 15.62 -4.15 5.16
N GLY A 237 16.27 -3.23 5.88
CA GLY A 237 16.44 -3.33 7.33
C GLY A 237 15.11 -3.33 8.07
N ALA A 238 14.16 -2.48 7.66
CA ALA A 238 12.82 -2.43 8.26
C ALA A 238 12.04 -3.73 8.01
N GLU A 239 11.97 -4.17 6.76
CA GLU A 239 11.26 -5.40 6.35
C GLU A 239 11.85 -6.64 7.03
N LEU A 240 13.18 -6.70 7.15
CA LEU A 240 13.88 -7.77 7.86
C LEU A 240 13.55 -7.77 9.35
N TYR A 241 13.54 -6.60 9.99
CA TYR A 241 13.17 -6.49 11.39
C TYR A 241 11.73 -6.99 11.63
N ASP A 242 10.78 -6.56 10.79
CA ASP A 242 9.39 -6.95 10.92
C ASP A 242 9.22 -8.48 10.71
N PHE A 243 9.89 -9.05 9.70
CA PHE A 243 9.94 -10.50 9.48
C PHE A 243 10.47 -11.26 10.70
N VAL A 244 11.50 -10.73 11.37
CA VAL A 244 12.10 -11.34 12.55
C VAL A 244 11.15 -11.31 13.75
N GLU A 245 10.51 -10.17 14.02
CA GLU A 245 9.61 -10.02 15.16
C GLU A 245 8.27 -10.76 14.97
N GLN A 246 7.83 -10.98 13.73
CA GLN A 246 6.52 -11.57 13.43
C GLN A 246 6.61 -13.06 13.06
N ASP A 247 7.33 -13.38 11.98
CA ASP A 247 7.33 -14.73 11.40
C ASP A 247 8.36 -15.62 12.07
N VAL A 248 9.60 -15.14 12.22
CA VAL A 248 10.69 -15.90 12.87
C VAL A 248 10.37 -16.16 14.34
N ALA A 249 9.71 -15.22 15.04
CA ALA A 249 9.29 -15.38 16.42
C ALA A 249 8.39 -16.61 16.64
N ARG A 250 7.66 -17.07 15.61
CA ARG A 250 6.82 -18.28 15.70
C ARG A 250 7.63 -19.58 15.61
N LEU A 251 8.64 -19.60 14.75
CA LEU A 251 9.40 -20.80 14.38
C LEU A 251 10.72 -20.96 15.17
N TYR A 252 11.42 -19.87 15.45
CA TYR A 252 12.75 -19.83 16.07
C TYR A 252 12.74 -18.98 17.35
N ARG A 253 11.90 -19.33 18.34
CA ARG A 253 11.59 -18.48 19.51
C ARG A 253 12.79 -17.99 20.31
N GLU A 254 13.81 -18.83 20.51
CA GLU A 254 15.00 -18.44 21.29
C GLU A 254 16.03 -17.70 20.44
N GLN A 255 16.25 -18.13 19.20
CA GLN A 255 17.18 -17.51 18.27
C GLN A 255 16.69 -16.13 17.82
N GLN A 256 15.38 -15.92 17.70
CA GLN A 256 14.79 -14.62 17.38
C GLN A 256 15.28 -13.52 18.34
N LYS A 257 15.44 -13.84 19.63
CA LYS A 257 15.90 -12.87 20.64
C LYS A 257 17.36 -12.47 20.46
N GLN A 258 18.14 -13.29 19.75
CA GLN A 258 19.57 -13.12 19.45
C GLN A 258 19.81 -12.36 18.16
N VAL A 259 18.79 -12.18 17.31
CA VAL A 259 18.95 -11.49 16.03
C VAL A 259 19.26 -10.02 16.26
N GLN A 260 20.30 -9.54 15.59
CA GLN A 260 20.70 -8.14 15.60
C GLN A 260 20.72 -7.62 14.16
N VAL A 261 20.25 -6.39 13.97
CA VAL A 261 20.33 -5.70 12.68
C VAL A 261 21.10 -4.39 12.89
N THR A 262 22.19 -4.19 12.15
CA THR A 262 22.98 -2.95 12.21
C THR A 262 23.03 -2.31 10.83
N LEU A 263 22.48 -1.09 10.73
CA LEU A 263 22.57 -0.26 9.54
C LEU A 263 23.77 0.70 9.69
N VAL A 264 24.76 0.56 8.80
CA VAL A 264 25.96 1.41 8.76
C VAL A 264 25.80 2.42 7.64
N GLU A 265 25.85 3.70 7.97
CA GLU A 265 25.84 4.82 7.02
C GLU A 265 26.87 5.87 7.44
N SER A 266 27.64 6.39 6.48
CA SER A 266 28.66 7.40 6.73
C SER A 266 28.11 8.78 7.12
N ASN A 267 26.91 9.10 6.63
CA ASN A 267 26.22 10.36 6.89
C ASN A 267 24.87 10.11 7.59
N GLN A 268 23.85 10.89 7.23
CA GLN A 268 22.47 10.65 7.66
C GLN A 268 21.81 9.61 6.75
N ILE A 269 20.94 8.77 7.31
CA ILE A 269 20.10 7.89 6.51
C ILE A 269 19.13 8.73 5.68
N LEU A 270 18.71 8.21 4.53
CA LEU A 270 17.75 8.86 3.63
C LEU A 270 18.22 10.28 3.23
N GLY A 271 19.51 10.43 2.93
CA GLY A 271 20.14 11.74 2.67
C GLY A 271 19.55 12.55 1.51
N ALA A 272 18.78 11.91 0.60
CA ALA A 272 18.05 12.58 -0.48
C ALA A 272 16.74 13.25 -0.02
N PHE A 273 16.24 12.91 1.17
CA PHE A 273 14.98 13.42 1.72
C PHE A 273 15.20 14.63 2.62
N ASP A 274 14.14 15.35 2.98
CA ASP A 274 14.27 16.48 3.90
C ASP A 274 14.60 16.03 5.34
N LYS A 275 15.19 16.96 6.12
CA LYS A 275 15.68 16.67 7.47
C LYS A 275 14.61 16.14 8.43
N ARG A 276 13.34 16.52 8.27
CA ARG A 276 12.25 16.08 9.15
C ARG A 276 11.95 14.60 8.91
N LEU A 277 11.89 14.18 7.64
CA LEU A 277 11.70 12.78 7.26
C LEU A 277 12.89 11.90 7.66
N GLN A 278 14.13 12.40 7.49
CA GLN A 278 15.33 11.72 7.99
C GLN A 278 15.26 11.50 9.51
N SER A 279 14.99 12.57 10.27
CA SER A 279 14.90 12.52 11.74
C SER A 279 13.79 11.59 12.21
N TYR A 280 12.66 11.58 11.50
CA TYR A 280 11.54 10.71 11.79
C TYR A 280 11.90 9.23 11.57
N ALA A 281 12.51 8.90 10.42
CA ALA A 281 12.94 7.55 10.10
C ALA A 281 13.97 7.03 11.12
N GLU A 282 14.94 7.86 11.50
CA GLU A 282 15.90 7.53 12.55
C GLU A 282 15.22 7.26 13.89
N LYS A 283 14.27 8.12 14.30
CA LYS A 283 13.55 7.96 15.55
C LYS A 283 12.78 6.63 15.57
N LYS A 284 12.12 6.27 14.47
CA LYS A 284 11.40 5.00 14.35
C LYS A 284 12.33 3.80 14.37
N MET A 285 13.46 3.86 13.68
CA MET A 285 14.47 2.81 13.72
C MET A 285 15.06 2.63 15.12
N LYS A 286 15.36 3.72 15.82
CA LYS A 286 15.86 3.69 17.21
C LYS A 286 14.84 3.12 18.23
N GLN A 287 13.55 3.08 17.89
CA GLN A 287 12.51 2.45 18.74
C GLN A 287 12.49 0.92 18.60
N ARG A 288 13.06 0.37 17.52
CA ARG A 288 13.13 -1.08 17.26
C ARG A 288 14.23 -1.69 18.13
N LYS A 289 13.89 -2.71 18.93
CA LYS A 289 14.85 -3.35 19.85
C LYS A 289 15.85 -4.17 19.04
N ARG A 290 17.16 -4.01 19.25
CA ARG A 290 18.22 -4.71 18.48
C ARG A 290 18.35 -4.25 17.02
N PHE A 291 17.77 -3.10 16.67
CA PHE A 291 18.09 -2.38 15.44
C PHE A 291 19.01 -1.21 15.76
N ASN A 292 20.25 -1.27 15.27
CA ASN A 292 21.26 -0.25 15.52
C ASN A 292 21.52 0.56 14.24
N ILE A 293 21.68 1.87 14.38
CA ILE A 293 22.19 2.73 13.32
C ILE A 293 23.58 3.19 13.76
N VAL A 294 24.58 2.89 12.95
CA VAL A 294 25.99 3.26 13.19
C VAL A 294 26.40 4.28 12.14
N GLN A 295 26.75 5.48 12.60
CA GLN A 295 27.19 6.56 11.73
C GLN A 295 28.71 6.46 11.48
N SER A 296 29.13 5.56 10.59
CA SER A 296 30.53 5.30 10.28
C SER A 296 30.71 4.80 8.85
N ALA A 297 31.96 4.76 8.37
CA ALA A 297 32.29 4.22 7.06
C ALA A 297 32.91 2.83 7.21
N VAL A 298 32.52 1.89 6.34
CA VAL A 298 33.12 0.56 6.26
C VAL A 298 34.44 0.63 5.50
N VAL A 299 35.49 0.04 6.06
CA VAL A 299 36.84 0.02 5.46
C VAL A 299 37.31 -1.37 5.06
N GLU A 300 36.68 -2.44 5.56
CA GLU A 300 37.00 -3.83 5.20
C GLU A 300 35.82 -4.74 5.55
N VAL A 301 35.56 -5.75 4.71
CA VAL A 301 34.57 -6.80 4.97
C VAL A 301 35.25 -8.16 4.97
N THR A 302 35.24 -8.85 6.10
CA THR A 302 35.78 -10.21 6.23
C THR A 302 34.64 -11.25 6.10
N PRO A 303 34.93 -12.56 6.04
CA PRO A 303 33.88 -13.59 6.01
C PRO A 303 32.97 -13.59 7.26
N THR A 304 33.41 -13.01 8.38
CA THR A 304 32.73 -13.09 9.67
C THR A 304 32.56 -11.75 10.38
N SER A 305 32.96 -10.62 9.77
CA SER A 305 32.87 -9.30 10.38
C SER A 305 32.95 -8.14 9.38
N VAL A 306 32.52 -6.96 9.82
CA VAL A 306 32.71 -5.67 9.14
C VAL A 306 33.62 -4.78 9.99
N LYS A 307 34.63 -4.17 9.37
CA LYS A 307 35.51 -3.21 10.04
C LYS A 307 35.14 -1.79 9.66
N LEU A 308 35.03 -0.94 10.67
CA LEU A 308 34.70 0.46 10.55
C LEU A 308 35.95 1.35 10.55
N LYS A 309 35.77 2.60 10.12
CA LYS A 309 36.86 3.58 9.96
C LYS A 309 37.52 3.98 11.30
N ASP A 310 36.75 3.99 12.38
CA ASP A 310 37.21 4.23 13.75
C ASP A 310 38.00 3.04 14.34
N GLY A 311 38.06 1.91 13.63
CA GLY A 311 38.73 0.69 14.08
C GLY A 311 37.81 -0.33 14.75
N GLU A 312 36.53 0.01 14.98
CA GLU A 312 35.55 -0.93 15.51
C GLU A 312 35.33 -2.09 14.53
N VAL A 313 35.19 -3.30 15.09
CA VAL A 313 34.93 -4.53 14.32
C VAL A 313 33.59 -5.08 14.78
N ILE A 314 32.67 -5.22 13.84
CA ILE A 314 31.32 -5.72 14.07
C ILE A 314 31.25 -7.18 13.57
N PRO A 315 31.22 -8.19 14.45
CA PRO A 315 31.06 -9.59 14.06
C PRO A 315 29.66 -9.81 13.50
N CYS A 316 29.55 -10.49 12.36
CA CYS A 316 28.27 -10.71 11.68
C CYS A 316 28.26 -11.97 10.82
N GLY A 317 27.06 -12.50 10.59
CA GLY A 317 26.84 -13.67 9.75
C GLY A 317 26.42 -13.31 8.32
N LEU A 318 26.01 -12.07 8.08
CA LEU A 318 25.58 -11.57 6.79
C LEU A 318 25.87 -10.07 6.65
N VAL A 319 26.46 -9.69 5.53
CA VAL A 319 26.67 -8.28 5.13
C VAL A 319 25.88 -8.01 3.86
N VAL A 320 24.95 -7.07 3.90
CA VAL A 320 24.18 -6.60 2.75
C VAL A 320 24.70 -5.24 2.31
N TRP A 321 25.20 -5.14 1.08
CA TRP A 321 25.78 -3.93 0.52
C TRP A 321 24.78 -3.24 -0.43
N SER A 322 24.19 -2.14 0.01
CA SER A 322 23.11 -1.43 -0.68
C SER A 322 23.48 0.03 -1.03
N THR A 323 24.77 0.36 -1.08
CA THR A 323 25.25 1.72 -1.37
C THR A 323 26.09 1.81 -2.65
N GLY A 324 26.08 3.00 -3.23
CA GLY A 324 26.95 3.41 -4.32
C GLY A 324 26.54 2.89 -5.71
N LEU A 325 26.74 3.74 -6.71
CA LEU A 325 26.57 3.38 -8.12
C LEU A 325 27.93 3.44 -8.84
N ALA A 326 28.17 2.48 -9.71
CA ALA A 326 29.34 2.41 -10.56
C ALA A 326 28.93 2.13 -12.01
N PRO A 327 29.64 2.69 -13.00
CA PRO A 327 29.36 2.41 -14.40
C PRO A 327 29.61 0.92 -14.70
N ARG A 328 28.89 0.37 -15.68
CA ARG A 328 29.17 -0.99 -16.17
C ARG A 328 30.48 -1.01 -16.94
N HIS A 329 31.12 -2.18 -17.03
CA HIS A 329 32.29 -2.38 -17.89
C HIS A 329 32.00 -1.94 -19.34
N PHE A 330 30.84 -2.32 -19.87
CA PHE A 330 30.39 -1.91 -21.21
C PHE A 330 30.42 -0.38 -21.39
N THR A 331 29.73 0.38 -20.53
CA THR A 331 29.68 1.85 -20.65
C THR A 331 31.03 2.48 -20.39
N SER A 332 31.81 1.94 -19.46
CA SER A 332 33.16 2.40 -19.15
C SER A 332 34.11 2.26 -20.35
N ALA A 333 33.98 1.17 -21.11
CA ALA A 333 34.84 0.86 -22.27
C ALA A 333 34.54 1.73 -23.51
N LEU A 334 33.31 2.25 -23.66
CA LEU A 334 32.95 3.05 -24.84
C LEU A 334 33.77 4.35 -24.93
N ALA A 335 34.38 4.64 -26.07
CA ALA A 335 35.15 5.87 -26.30
C ALA A 335 34.24 7.09 -26.55
N VAL A 336 33.44 7.47 -25.56
CA VAL A 336 32.45 8.57 -25.61
C VAL A 336 32.62 9.52 -24.44
N LYS A 337 32.15 10.76 -24.58
CA LYS A 337 32.12 11.76 -23.50
C LYS A 337 31.30 11.26 -22.31
N LYS A 338 31.87 11.36 -21.12
CA LYS A 338 31.29 10.93 -19.85
C LYS A 338 31.52 11.97 -18.76
N ASN A 339 30.65 11.97 -17.75
CA ASN A 339 30.88 12.76 -16.52
C ASN A 339 31.92 12.07 -15.61
N ARG A 340 32.22 12.69 -14.47
CA ARG A 340 33.21 12.16 -13.49
C ARG A 340 32.79 10.83 -12.87
N GLN A 341 31.49 10.54 -12.84
CA GLN A 341 30.89 9.31 -12.35
C GLN A 341 30.88 8.19 -13.42
N GLY A 342 31.37 8.47 -14.63
CA GLY A 342 31.45 7.52 -15.72
C GLY A 342 30.14 7.30 -16.49
N GLN A 343 29.15 8.18 -16.31
CA GLN A 343 27.88 8.15 -17.05
C GLN A 343 28.05 8.83 -18.41
N ILE A 344 27.38 8.30 -19.44
CA ILE A 344 27.42 8.83 -20.81
C ILE A 344 26.72 10.19 -20.85
N LEU A 345 27.37 11.20 -21.41
CA LEU A 345 26.79 12.55 -21.51
C LEU A 345 25.85 12.68 -22.71
N THR A 346 24.64 13.15 -22.45
CA THR A 346 23.62 13.44 -23.46
C THR A 346 23.27 14.92 -23.52
N ASP A 347 22.63 15.33 -24.61
CA ASP A 347 21.86 16.58 -24.64
C ASP A 347 20.50 16.41 -23.95
N GLY A 348 19.70 17.49 -23.97
CA GLY A 348 18.36 17.49 -23.39
C GLY A 348 17.35 16.62 -24.14
N HIS A 349 17.62 16.16 -25.35
CA HIS A 349 16.78 15.18 -26.07
C HIS A 349 17.23 13.73 -25.81
N LEU A 350 18.16 13.54 -24.86
CA LEU A 350 18.79 12.27 -24.52
C LEU A 350 19.67 11.70 -25.65
N CYS A 351 20.05 12.52 -26.64
CA CYS A 351 21.00 12.14 -27.68
C CYS A 351 22.42 12.19 -27.11
N MET A 352 23.23 11.17 -27.40
CA MET A 352 24.61 11.11 -26.92
C MET A 352 25.44 12.24 -27.56
N LYS A 353 26.07 13.10 -26.74
CA LYS A 353 26.83 14.27 -27.27
C LYS A 353 28.05 13.92 -28.14
N SER A 354 28.50 12.67 -28.08
CA SER A 354 29.62 12.18 -28.93
C SER A 354 29.15 11.68 -30.29
N ASP A 355 27.85 11.55 -30.50
CA ASP A 355 27.28 11.10 -31.77
C ASP A 355 26.93 12.29 -32.68
N THR A 356 27.66 12.43 -33.78
CA THR A 356 27.38 13.45 -34.78
C THR A 356 26.23 13.08 -35.72
N THR A 357 25.73 11.84 -35.65
CA THR A 357 24.67 11.33 -36.53
C THR A 357 23.26 11.46 -35.94
N GLY A 358 23.13 11.75 -34.65
CA GLY A 358 21.83 11.83 -33.95
C GLY A 358 21.05 10.51 -33.92
N SER A 359 21.76 9.38 -33.93
CA SER A 359 21.20 8.03 -33.94
C SER A 359 21.38 7.26 -32.63
N VAL A 360 22.22 7.75 -31.71
CA VAL A 360 22.51 7.09 -30.43
C VAL A 360 21.96 7.91 -29.26
N PHE A 361 21.22 7.23 -28.39
CA PHE A 361 20.58 7.77 -27.20
C PHE A 361 21.06 7.02 -25.96
N ALA A 362 21.08 7.69 -24.81
CA ALA A 362 21.39 7.04 -23.54
C ALA A 362 20.45 7.54 -22.44
N LEU A 363 20.05 6.65 -21.50
CA LEU A 363 19.08 6.98 -20.46
C LEU A 363 19.28 6.15 -19.18
N GLY A 364 18.58 6.54 -18.11
CA GLY A 364 18.66 5.93 -16.78
C GLY A 364 20.05 6.08 -16.16
N ASP A 365 20.37 5.24 -15.16
CA ASP A 365 21.59 5.36 -14.34
C ASP A 365 22.91 5.36 -15.14
N CYS A 366 22.91 4.92 -16.41
CA CYS A 366 24.11 4.90 -17.24
C CYS A 366 24.39 6.21 -18.00
N ALA A 367 23.49 7.19 -17.92
CA ALA A 367 23.59 8.45 -18.64
C ALA A 367 23.32 9.65 -17.73
N ASP A 368 23.81 10.82 -18.14
CA ASP A 368 23.53 12.09 -17.49
C ASP A 368 23.39 13.19 -18.56
N ILE A 369 22.58 14.21 -18.27
CA ILE A 369 22.39 15.34 -19.20
C ILE A 369 23.45 16.38 -18.89
N ASP A 370 24.24 16.76 -19.89
CA ASP A 370 25.43 17.61 -19.72
C ASP A 370 25.11 18.99 -19.13
N ASP A 371 23.91 19.51 -19.44
CA ASP A 371 23.49 20.85 -19.01
C ASP A 371 22.91 20.86 -17.58
N TYR A 372 22.38 19.74 -17.10
CA TYR A 372 21.80 19.59 -15.75
C TYR A 372 21.72 18.11 -15.36
N SER A 373 22.19 17.78 -14.16
CA SER A 373 22.13 16.40 -13.66
C SER A 373 20.80 16.09 -12.98
N LEU A 374 20.33 14.85 -13.15
CA LEU A 374 19.14 14.31 -12.49
C LEU A 374 19.51 13.13 -11.58
N PRO A 375 18.74 12.87 -10.51
CA PRO A 375 19.03 11.75 -9.63
C PRO A 375 18.80 10.41 -10.36
N CYS A 376 19.63 9.41 -10.03
CA CYS A 376 19.54 8.06 -10.59
C CYS A 376 18.39 7.26 -9.94
N THR A 377 17.15 7.60 -10.30
CA THR A 377 15.94 6.96 -9.77
C THR A 377 15.16 6.23 -10.86
N ALA A 378 14.38 5.23 -10.42
CA ALA A 378 13.45 4.51 -11.28
C ALA A 378 12.47 5.45 -12.02
N GLN A 379 11.99 6.49 -11.33
CA GLN A 379 11.03 7.45 -11.88
C GLN A 379 11.65 8.31 -12.98
N VAL A 380 12.87 8.81 -12.78
CA VAL A 380 13.59 9.56 -13.82
C VAL A 380 13.81 8.67 -15.04
N ALA A 381 14.26 7.43 -14.83
CA ALA A 381 14.49 6.47 -15.92
C ALA A 381 13.21 6.14 -16.70
N GLU A 382 12.08 5.90 -16.01
CA GLU A 382 10.78 5.62 -16.65
C GLU A 382 10.32 6.80 -17.51
N ARG A 383 10.42 8.03 -17.00
CA ARG A 383 10.03 9.25 -17.71
C ARG A 383 10.93 9.52 -18.91
N GLN A 384 12.25 9.32 -18.76
CA GLN A 384 13.20 9.39 -19.87
C GLN A 384 12.83 8.38 -20.98
N GLY A 385 12.48 7.15 -20.61
CA GLY A 385 12.06 6.12 -21.57
C GLY A 385 10.80 6.52 -22.35
N ARG A 386 9.79 7.07 -21.66
CA ARG A 386 8.54 7.54 -22.28
C ARG A 386 8.77 8.74 -23.20
N TYR A 387 9.54 9.72 -22.73
CA TYR A 387 9.93 10.89 -23.51
C TYR A 387 10.66 10.47 -24.79
N LEU A 388 11.66 9.58 -24.65
CA LEU A 388 12.45 9.13 -25.80
C LEU A 388 11.59 8.37 -26.81
N ALA A 389 10.67 7.52 -26.35
CA ALA A 389 9.76 6.83 -27.26
C ALA A 389 8.89 7.81 -28.05
N ASP A 390 8.31 8.83 -27.41
CA ASP A 390 7.53 9.87 -28.09
C ASP A 390 8.38 10.68 -29.08
N PHE A 391 9.60 11.07 -28.68
CA PHE A 391 10.56 11.76 -29.53
C PHE A 391 10.92 10.94 -30.78
N LEU A 392 11.14 9.63 -30.62
CA LEU A 392 11.42 8.72 -31.73
C LEU A 392 10.21 8.49 -32.64
N ASN A 393 9.02 8.30 -32.06
CA ASN A 393 7.76 8.09 -32.81
C ASN A 393 7.44 9.30 -33.70
N LYS A 394 7.78 10.51 -33.27
CA LYS A 394 7.59 11.76 -34.03
C LYS A 394 8.69 12.04 -35.05
N GLY A 395 9.66 11.13 -35.23
CA GLY A 395 10.75 11.29 -36.19
C GLY A 395 11.87 12.23 -35.74
N CYS A 396 12.11 12.33 -34.43
CA CYS A 396 13.14 13.20 -33.83
C CYS A 396 12.98 14.69 -34.20
N PRO A 397 11.82 15.31 -33.91
CA PRO A 397 11.56 16.71 -34.26
C PRO A 397 12.54 17.66 -33.53
N PRO A 398 13.25 18.54 -34.25
CA PRO A 398 14.28 19.42 -33.66
C PRO A 398 13.71 20.47 -32.71
N HIS A 399 12.40 20.73 -32.77
CA HIS A 399 11.69 21.74 -31.97
C HIS A 399 10.93 21.14 -30.77
N MET A 400 11.03 19.83 -30.53
CA MET A 400 10.43 19.24 -29.32
C MET A 400 11.18 19.75 -28.10
N GLU A 401 10.45 20.04 -27.03
CA GLU A 401 11.07 20.54 -25.80
C GLU A 401 12.07 19.50 -25.24
N PRO A 402 13.25 19.94 -24.75
CA PRO A 402 14.17 19.07 -24.04
C PRO A 402 13.51 18.37 -22.85
N PHE A 403 13.95 17.14 -22.55
CA PHE A 403 13.57 16.39 -21.38
C PHE A 403 14.00 17.09 -20.10
N ARG A 404 13.15 17.98 -19.59
CA ARG A 404 13.27 18.47 -18.23
C ARG A 404 12.40 17.59 -17.35
N SER A 405 12.98 16.98 -16.32
CA SER A 405 12.13 16.54 -15.22
C SER A 405 11.60 17.81 -14.58
N PHE A 406 10.30 18.07 -14.69
CA PHE A 406 9.66 19.08 -13.87
C PHE A 406 9.87 18.70 -12.40
N ILE A 407 10.83 19.36 -11.74
CA ILE A 407 10.60 19.87 -10.40
C ILE A 407 9.52 20.95 -10.62
N MET A 408 8.40 20.91 -9.91
CA MET A 408 7.44 22.00 -9.96
C MET A 408 8.09 23.28 -9.45
N ALA A 409 8.69 24.03 -10.36
CA ALA A 409 9.18 25.38 -10.16
C ALA A 409 8.97 26.14 -11.46
N SER A 410 7.77 26.73 -11.59
CA SER A 410 7.45 28.01 -12.24
C SER A 410 6.00 28.01 -12.76
N LEU A 411 5.04 28.23 -11.87
CA LEU A 411 3.83 28.99 -12.17
C LEU A 411 3.56 29.82 -10.91
N GLU A 412 3.87 31.11 -10.97
CA GLU A 412 3.45 32.11 -9.98
C GLU A 412 1.93 32.21 -9.98
N VAL A 413 1.27 31.33 -9.23
CA VAL A 413 -0.07 31.59 -8.68
C VAL A 413 -0.05 31.03 -7.27
N SER A 414 -0.49 31.87 -6.33
CA SER A 414 -0.56 31.68 -4.88
C SER A 414 -0.97 30.26 -4.47
N ILE A 415 0.02 29.41 -4.17
CA ILE A 415 -0.16 28.06 -3.65
C ILE A 415 0.73 27.95 -2.40
N SER A 416 0.14 27.50 -1.28
CA SER A 416 0.74 27.51 0.06
C SER A 416 2.04 26.69 0.14
N ASP A 417 2.93 27.07 1.05
CA ASP A 417 4.23 26.40 1.27
C ASP A 417 4.10 24.90 1.64
N GLU A 418 2.90 24.43 2.00
CA GLU A 418 2.59 23.00 2.22
C GLU A 418 2.69 22.16 0.94
N ILE A 419 2.34 22.72 -0.23
CA ILE A 419 2.35 22.01 -1.51
C ILE A 419 3.77 21.90 -2.09
N ARG A 420 4.70 22.80 -1.70
CA ARG A 420 6.12 22.69 -2.05
C ARG A 420 6.79 21.45 -1.45
N GLN A 421 6.26 20.92 -0.34
CA GLN A 421 6.84 19.77 0.35
C GLN A 421 6.32 18.43 -0.23
N LEU A 422 5.04 18.40 -0.65
CA LEU A 422 4.40 17.26 -1.34
C LEU A 422 4.88 17.09 -2.79
N ALA A 423 5.37 18.15 -3.44
CA ALA A 423 5.94 18.13 -4.78
C ALA A 423 7.42 17.69 -4.85
N SER A 424 7.96 17.07 -3.78
CA SER A 424 9.33 16.52 -3.79
C SER A 424 9.38 15.15 -4.48
N GLU A 425 10.53 14.87 -5.10
CA GLU A 425 10.81 13.94 -6.21
C GLU A 425 10.53 12.44 -5.98
N ASP A 426 9.83 12.05 -4.91
CA ASP A 426 9.78 10.66 -4.48
C ASP A 426 8.48 10.24 -3.77
N ALA A 427 7.31 10.86 -3.99
CA ALA A 427 6.08 10.50 -3.26
C ALA A 427 5.78 8.98 -3.22
N ALA A 428 6.04 8.23 -4.30
CA ALA A 428 5.86 6.77 -4.33
C ALA A 428 6.98 5.98 -3.64
N LEU A 429 8.25 6.40 -3.78
CA LEU A 429 9.40 5.74 -3.14
C LEU A 429 9.43 6.07 -1.64
N LEU A 430 9.17 7.33 -1.30
CA LEU A 430 8.89 7.80 0.04
C LEU A 430 7.71 7.04 0.64
N HIS A 431 6.62 6.79 -0.09
CA HIS A 431 5.51 5.98 0.41
C HIS A 431 5.87 4.50 0.59
N VAL A 432 6.75 3.90 -0.23
CA VAL A 432 7.23 2.53 -0.02
C VAL A 432 8.15 2.47 1.21
N ILE A 433 9.17 3.33 1.27
CA ILE A 433 10.08 3.45 2.43
C ILE A 433 9.29 3.78 3.68
N LEU A 434 8.39 4.76 3.63
CA LEU A 434 7.49 5.08 4.73
C LEU A 434 6.58 3.90 5.00
N SER A 435 5.96 3.18 4.07
CA SER A 435 5.11 2.02 4.41
C SER A 435 5.86 0.84 5.06
N SER A 436 7.13 0.62 4.72
CA SER A 436 7.98 -0.42 5.31
C SER A 436 8.62 0.03 6.64
N VAL A 437 9.00 1.31 6.76
CA VAL A 437 9.51 1.90 8.02
C VAL A 437 8.37 2.23 8.99
N LEU A 438 7.21 2.63 8.46
CA LEU A 438 5.90 2.94 9.05
C LEU A 438 4.89 1.82 8.78
N ARG A 439 5.23 0.53 8.94
CA ARG A 439 4.15 -0.39 9.32
C ARG A 439 3.64 0.10 10.68
N LEU A 440 2.68 1.01 10.61
CA LEU A 440 1.68 1.21 11.64
C LEU A 440 1.21 -0.21 11.89
N GLU A 441 1.47 -0.73 13.10
CA GLU A 441 0.64 -1.82 13.60
C GLU A 441 -0.80 -1.47 13.20
N PRO A 442 -1.60 -2.40 12.66
CA PRO A 442 -2.99 -2.08 12.36
C PRO A 442 -3.56 -1.43 13.60
N GLU A 443 -3.83 -0.11 13.53
CA GLU A 443 -4.29 0.64 14.69
C GLU A 443 -5.48 -0.14 15.19
N ARG A 444 -5.40 -0.62 16.44
CA ARG A 444 -6.52 -1.31 17.05
C ARG A 444 -7.75 -0.44 16.79
N PRO A 445 -8.82 -1.00 16.21
CA PRO A 445 -9.96 -0.20 15.81
C PRO A 445 -10.42 0.61 17.03
N GLN A 446 -10.39 1.94 16.91
CA GLN A 446 -10.63 2.83 18.04
C GLN A 446 -12.09 3.27 18.02
N SER A 447 -12.79 3.06 19.13
CA SER A 447 -14.15 3.56 19.33
C SER A 447 -14.14 5.07 19.56
N LYS A 448 -15.26 5.75 19.30
CA LYS A 448 -15.38 7.22 19.47
C LYS A 448 -15.05 7.70 20.88
N TYR A 449 -15.31 6.86 21.89
CA TYR A 449 -15.15 7.18 23.31
C TYR A 449 -13.93 6.49 23.96
N ASP A 450 -13.04 5.88 23.16
CA ASP A 450 -11.87 5.13 23.65
C ASP A 450 -12.23 3.99 24.64
N ILE A 451 -13.42 3.41 24.44
CA ILE A 451 -13.92 2.25 25.19
C ILE A 451 -13.43 0.94 24.59
N PRO A 452 -13.35 -0.15 25.39
CA PRO A 452 -12.98 -1.47 24.91
C PRO A 452 -13.83 -1.93 23.71
N VAL A 453 -13.15 -2.39 22.67
CA VAL A 453 -13.76 -2.98 21.48
C VAL A 453 -13.86 -4.51 21.64
N PRO A 454 -14.85 -5.18 21.01
CA PRO A 454 -14.95 -6.63 21.03
C PRO A 454 -13.71 -7.25 20.37
N GLU A 455 -13.40 -8.49 20.74
CA GLU A 455 -12.31 -9.25 20.12
C GLU A 455 -12.49 -9.36 18.60
N PHE A 456 -13.73 -9.51 18.15
CA PHE A 456 -14.10 -9.53 16.73
C PHE A 456 -15.10 -8.41 16.45
N CYS A 457 -14.69 -7.44 15.62
CA CYS A 457 -15.56 -6.32 15.20
C CYS A 457 -16.55 -6.71 14.09
N HIS A 458 -16.35 -7.88 13.47
CA HIS A 458 -17.23 -8.46 12.46
C HIS A 458 -17.63 -9.87 12.87
N ALA A 459 -18.90 -10.22 12.70
CA ALA A 459 -19.41 -11.56 12.90
C ALA A 459 -20.09 -12.08 11.62
N THR A 460 -20.18 -13.40 11.48
CA THR A 460 -20.82 -14.03 10.32
C THR A 460 -21.84 -15.05 10.80
N LEU A 461 -23.10 -14.93 10.35
CA LEU A 461 -24.13 -15.95 10.54
C LEU A 461 -24.11 -16.91 9.34
N ASN A 462 -23.52 -18.08 9.57
CA ASN A 462 -23.47 -19.14 8.57
C ASN A 462 -24.83 -19.85 8.44
N ALA A 463 -25.08 -20.51 7.31
CA ALA A 463 -26.30 -21.27 7.07
C ALA A 463 -26.61 -22.30 8.19
N GLU A 464 -25.57 -22.95 8.72
CA GLU A 464 -25.68 -23.89 9.85
C GLU A 464 -26.21 -23.23 11.14
N HIS A 465 -25.92 -21.95 11.37
CA HIS A 465 -26.43 -21.22 12.55
C HIS A 465 -27.89 -20.79 12.37
N LEU A 466 -28.29 -20.53 11.13
CA LEU A 466 -29.64 -20.13 10.80
C LEU A 466 -30.60 -21.32 10.77
N ASP A 467 -30.14 -22.54 10.51
CA ASP A 467 -30.99 -23.75 10.42
C ASP A 467 -32.18 -23.55 9.47
N ASP A 468 -31.88 -23.02 8.28
CA ASP A 468 -32.86 -22.62 7.24
C ASP A 468 -33.94 -21.60 7.66
N ARG A 469 -33.84 -21.00 8.85
CA ARG A 469 -34.78 -19.97 9.31
C ARG A 469 -34.73 -18.71 8.45
N GLU A 470 -35.91 -18.12 8.26
CA GLU A 470 -36.04 -16.78 7.70
C GLU A 470 -35.46 -15.75 8.67
N VAL A 471 -34.80 -14.73 8.14
CA VAL A 471 -34.13 -13.72 8.96
C VAL A 471 -34.98 -12.45 8.99
N PHE A 472 -35.32 -12.00 10.20
CA PHE A 472 -36.09 -10.79 10.45
C PHE A 472 -35.20 -9.72 11.09
N VAL A 473 -34.95 -8.64 10.36
CA VAL A 473 -34.07 -7.54 10.79
C VAL A 473 -34.91 -6.42 11.41
N ILE A 474 -34.56 -5.94 12.61
CA ILE A 474 -35.29 -4.91 13.37
C ILE A 474 -34.45 -3.64 13.50
N GLY A 475 -35.08 -2.48 13.28
CA GLY A 475 -34.51 -1.14 13.44
C GLY A 475 -34.25 -0.71 14.89
N ASP A 476 -33.96 0.58 15.08
CA ASP A 476 -33.59 1.17 16.37
C ASP A 476 -34.72 1.08 17.41
N VAL A 477 -34.50 0.32 18.49
CA VAL A 477 -35.53 0.06 19.53
C VAL A 477 -35.50 1.11 20.63
N HIS A 478 -34.32 1.59 21.03
CA HIS A 478 -34.12 2.58 22.08
C HIS A 478 -34.88 2.30 23.40
N GLY A 479 -35.06 1.04 23.81
CA GLY A 479 -35.80 0.70 25.03
C GLY A 479 -37.33 0.80 24.93
N CYS A 480 -37.91 0.88 23.71
CA CYS A 480 -39.34 0.75 23.44
C CYS A 480 -39.78 -0.73 23.49
N PHE A 481 -39.75 -1.32 24.70
CA PHE A 481 -39.97 -2.75 24.93
C PHE A 481 -41.37 -3.25 24.51
N ASP A 482 -42.42 -2.45 24.78
CA ASP A 482 -43.80 -2.86 24.49
C ASP A 482 -44.04 -2.94 22.98
N GLU A 483 -43.49 -1.99 22.23
CA GLU A 483 -43.48 -1.97 20.77
C GLU A 483 -42.65 -3.12 20.18
N LEU A 484 -41.49 -3.42 20.78
CA LEU A 484 -40.65 -4.56 20.39
C LEU A 484 -41.42 -5.89 20.53
N CYS A 485 -42.10 -6.10 21.66
CA CYS A 485 -42.92 -7.30 21.87
C CYS A 485 -44.02 -7.44 20.81
N GLN A 486 -44.74 -6.36 20.50
CA GLN A 486 -45.77 -6.37 19.46
C GLN A 486 -45.19 -6.66 18.07
N LEU A 487 -44.00 -6.12 17.76
CA LEU A 487 -43.35 -6.34 16.46
C LEU A 487 -42.87 -7.79 16.31
N LEU A 488 -42.30 -8.37 17.38
CA LEU A 488 -41.89 -9.77 17.41
C LEU A 488 -43.10 -10.71 17.28
N GLU A 489 -44.23 -10.38 17.92
CA GLU A 489 -45.48 -11.14 17.76
C GLU A 489 -45.99 -11.07 16.31
N ALA A 490 -46.02 -9.87 15.70
CA ALA A 490 -46.41 -9.70 14.31
C ALA A 490 -45.48 -10.45 13.34
N ALA A 491 -44.17 -10.48 13.62
CA ALA A 491 -43.21 -11.27 12.84
C ALA A 491 -43.47 -12.77 12.97
N ARG A 492 -43.76 -13.26 14.18
CA ARG A 492 -44.11 -14.66 14.46
C ARG A 492 -45.42 -15.12 13.81
N GLN A 493 -46.38 -14.22 13.66
CA GLN A 493 -47.61 -14.47 12.92
C GLN A 493 -47.35 -14.65 11.41
N LYS A 494 -46.29 -14.02 10.87
CA LYS A 494 -45.90 -14.13 9.46
C LYS A 494 -44.97 -15.33 9.19
N CYS A 495 -44.04 -15.60 10.10
CA CYS A 495 -43.11 -16.73 10.05
C CYS A 495 -42.99 -17.32 11.45
N GLN A 496 -43.30 -18.61 11.65
CA GLN A 496 -43.47 -19.20 12.98
C GLN A 496 -42.21 -19.12 13.87
N ASP A 497 -41.01 -19.18 13.27
CA ASP A 497 -39.74 -19.16 14.00
C ASP A 497 -38.64 -18.40 13.21
N PRO A 498 -38.70 -17.06 13.19
CA PRO A 498 -37.73 -16.27 12.46
C PRO A 498 -36.48 -16.02 13.31
N PHE A 499 -35.31 -16.06 12.69
CA PHE A 499 -34.07 -15.61 13.34
C PHE A 499 -34.02 -14.08 13.34
N VAL A 500 -33.90 -13.47 14.52
CA VAL A 500 -34.02 -12.01 14.67
C VAL A 500 -32.65 -11.34 14.66
N VAL A 501 -32.48 -10.28 13.87
CA VAL A 501 -31.25 -9.48 13.86
C VAL A 501 -31.54 -8.04 14.21
N PHE A 502 -30.89 -7.51 15.24
CA PHE A 502 -31.02 -6.11 15.64
C PHE A 502 -29.92 -5.26 14.99
N VAL A 503 -30.28 -4.13 14.37
CA VAL A 503 -29.31 -3.20 13.72
C VAL A 503 -28.57 -2.30 14.72
N GLY A 504 -28.67 -2.53 16.03
CA GLY A 504 -28.08 -1.69 17.07
C GLY A 504 -29.07 -0.68 17.66
N ASP A 505 -28.60 0.19 18.55
CA ASP A 505 -29.41 1.18 19.27
C ASP A 505 -30.66 0.54 19.93
N MET A 506 -30.46 -0.63 20.54
CA MET A 506 -31.50 -1.39 21.21
C MET A 506 -31.91 -0.73 22.53
N ILE A 507 -30.94 -0.11 23.19
CA ILE A 507 -31.08 0.50 24.52
C ILE A 507 -30.90 2.01 24.47
N ASN A 508 -31.06 2.64 25.64
CA ASN A 508 -30.85 4.07 25.89
C ASN A 508 -31.95 4.96 25.28
N LYS A 509 -32.18 6.12 25.91
CA LYS A 509 -33.26 7.10 25.66
C LYS A 509 -34.69 6.68 26.05
N GLY A 510 -35.15 5.48 25.75
CA GLY A 510 -36.52 5.05 26.03
C GLY A 510 -36.71 4.40 27.40
N PRO A 511 -37.97 4.04 27.75
CA PRO A 511 -38.38 3.82 29.12
C PRO A 511 -37.93 2.48 29.72
N LYS A 512 -37.70 1.45 28.91
CA LYS A 512 -37.52 0.05 29.33
C LYS A 512 -36.24 -0.56 28.76
N SER A 513 -35.12 0.16 28.86
CA SER A 513 -33.83 -0.27 28.29
C SER A 513 -33.31 -1.59 28.88
N VAL A 514 -33.51 -1.80 30.19
CA VAL A 514 -33.09 -3.04 30.88
C VAL A 514 -33.91 -4.24 30.38
N ASP A 515 -35.22 -4.07 30.21
CA ASP A 515 -36.10 -5.15 29.73
C ASP A 515 -35.76 -5.56 28.29
N VAL A 516 -35.47 -4.59 27.42
CA VAL A 516 -35.01 -4.88 26.04
C VAL A 516 -33.70 -5.65 26.07
N LEU A 517 -32.69 -5.19 26.83
CA LEU A 517 -31.39 -5.86 26.89
C LEU A 517 -31.51 -7.33 27.33
N ARG A 518 -32.27 -7.57 28.39
CA ARG A 518 -32.47 -8.93 28.93
C ARG A 518 -33.23 -9.83 27.96
N LEU A 519 -34.23 -9.29 27.26
CA LEU A 519 -34.94 -10.04 26.21
C LEU A 519 -34.00 -10.43 25.07
N VAL A 520 -33.20 -9.49 24.55
CA VAL A 520 -32.28 -9.77 23.45
C VAL A 520 -31.19 -10.77 23.88
N GLN A 521 -30.67 -10.66 25.10
CA GLN A 521 -29.74 -11.65 25.66
C GLN A 521 -30.35 -13.04 25.76
N GLU A 522 -31.57 -13.15 26.29
CA GLU A 522 -32.29 -14.42 26.39
C GLU A 522 -32.48 -15.06 25.01
N MET A 523 -32.90 -14.27 24.01
CA MET A 523 -33.03 -14.74 22.62
C MET A 523 -31.67 -15.15 22.03
N THR A 524 -30.61 -14.39 22.32
CA THR A 524 -29.25 -14.74 21.87
C THR A 524 -28.79 -16.06 22.49
N ARG A 525 -29.03 -16.27 23.79
CA ARG A 525 -28.70 -17.52 24.50
C ARG A 525 -29.47 -18.73 23.96
N ARG A 526 -30.68 -18.51 23.42
CA ARG A 526 -31.49 -19.54 22.74
C ARG A 526 -31.16 -19.73 21.26
N ASN A 527 -30.16 -19.01 20.73
CA ASN A 527 -29.82 -18.98 19.31
C ASN A 527 -31.01 -18.53 18.42
N GLU A 528 -31.83 -17.61 18.93
CA GLU A 528 -32.98 -17.01 18.23
C GLU A 528 -32.66 -15.59 17.71
N ALA A 529 -31.61 -14.94 18.23
CA ALA A 529 -31.26 -13.59 17.83
C ALA A 529 -29.75 -13.30 17.78
N SER A 530 -29.41 -12.26 17.02
CA SER A 530 -28.10 -11.60 17.01
C SER A 530 -28.26 -10.08 16.92
N ALA A 531 -27.22 -9.32 17.27
CA ALA A 531 -27.26 -7.86 17.26
C ALA A 531 -25.91 -7.28 16.86
N VAL A 532 -25.94 -6.10 16.21
CA VAL A 532 -24.76 -5.27 16.01
C VAL A 532 -24.73 -4.10 17.00
N ARG A 533 -23.55 -3.56 17.25
CA ARG A 533 -23.34 -2.43 18.18
C ARG A 533 -23.69 -1.10 17.52
N GLY A 534 -24.58 -0.33 18.15
CA GLY A 534 -24.89 1.06 17.78
C GLY A 534 -24.19 2.09 18.65
N ASN A 535 -24.39 3.38 18.33
CA ASN A 535 -23.78 4.47 19.08
C ASN A 535 -24.38 4.63 20.49
N HIS A 536 -25.60 4.17 20.71
CA HIS A 536 -26.23 4.21 22.03
C HIS A 536 -25.73 3.12 22.96
N GLU A 537 -25.34 1.94 22.45
CA GLU A 537 -24.58 0.94 23.21
C GLU A 537 -23.19 1.51 23.58
N GLU A 538 -22.50 2.19 22.65
CA GLU A 538 -21.23 2.85 22.97
C GLU A 538 -21.36 3.92 24.05
N CYS A 539 -22.45 4.70 24.04
CA CYS A 539 -22.72 5.69 25.09
C CYS A 539 -22.89 5.02 26.46
N VAL A 540 -23.59 3.89 26.54
CA VAL A 540 -23.82 3.15 27.80
C VAL A 540 -22.51 2.53 28.29
N LEU A 541 -21.74 1.90 27.40
CA LEU A 541 -20.42 1.34 27.72
C LEU A 541 -19.46 2.43 28.24
N ARG A 542 -19.47 3.64 27.66
CA ARG A 542 -18.70 4.78 28.16
C ARG A 542 -19.03 5.10 29.61
N GLU A 543 -20.31 5.19 29.95
CA GLU A 543 -20.73 5.52 31.31
C GLU A 543 -20.37 4.40 32.30
N LEU A 544 -20.65 3.14 31.95
CA LEU A 544 -20.29 1.98 32.77
C LEU A 544 -18.77 1.92 33.03
N TRP A 545 -17.98 2.17 31.99
CA TRP A 545 -16.54 2.18 32.08
C TRP A 545 -16.01 3.34 32.95
N ALA A 546 -16.62 4.52 32.85
CA ALA A 546 -16.31 5.68 33.68
C ALA A 546 -16.62 5.42 35.16
N VAL A 547 -17.81 4.87 35.47
CA VAL A 547 -18.22 4.50 36.84
C VAL A 547 -17.24 3.50 37.46
N ARG A 548 -16.74 2.54 36.67
CA ARG A 548 -15.80 1.50 37.15
C ARG A 548 -14.38 2.00 37.39
N ARG A 549 -13.91 3.02 36.65
CA ARG A 549 -12.50 3.43 36.64
C ARG A 549 -12.21 4.77 37.31
N LYS A 550 -13.15 5.71 37.30
CA LYS A 550 -12.92 7.07 37.78
C LYS A 550 -13.50 7.25 39.17
N GLN A 551 -12.62 7.31 40.16
CA GLN A 551 -13.01 7.59 41.55
C GLN A 551 -13.69 8.97 41.63
N GLY A 552 -14.91 9.02 42.17
CA GLY A 552 -15.70 10.25 42.28
C GLY A 552 -16.45 10.66 41.00
N TYR A 553 -16.57 9.79 39.99
CA TYR A 553 -17.39 10.08 38.81
C TYR A 553 -18.88 10.18 39.16
N ILE A 554 -19.50 11.30 38.80
CA ILE A 554 -20.94 11.54 38.99
C ILE A 554 -21.65 11.16 37.69
N LEU A 555 -22.43 10.08 37.76
CA LEU A 555 -23.22 9.60 36.63
C LEU A 555 -24.38 10.57 36.32
N PRO A 556 -24.53 11.04 35.07
CA PRO A 556 -25.65 11.91 34.71
C PRO A 556 -27.01 11.23 34.93
N GLU A 557 -28.02 12.01 35.34
CA GLU A 557 -29.37 11.51 35.67
C GLU A 557 -29.96 10.59 34.59
N ARG A 558 -29.83 10.99 33.32
CA ARG A 558 -30.32 10.22 32.15
C ARG A 558 -29.68 8.84 31.98
N TYR A 559 -28.57 8.56 32.65
CA TYR A 559 -27.87 7.28 32.62
C TYR A 559 -27.96 6.52 33.95
N GLN A 560 -28.68 7.00 34.97
CA GLN A 560 -28.76 6.33 36.27
C GLN A 560 -29.22 4.87 36.19
N TRP A 561 -30.08 4.56 35.22
CA TRP A 561 -30.56 3.19 34.97
C TRP A 561 -29.43 2.19 34.65
N VAL A 562 -28.25 2.64 34.19
CA VAL A 562 -27.12 1.73 33.93
C VAL A 562 -26.57 1.09 35.20
N LEU A 563 -26.90 1.63 36.39
CA LEU A 563 -26.55 1.03 37.68
C LEU A 563 -27.34 -0.25 37.96
N GLU A 564 -28.44 -0.48 37.25
CA GLU A 564 -29.22 -1.72 37.35
C GLU A 564 -28.62 -2.87 36.51
N LEU A 565 -27.60 -2.57 35.69
CA LEU A 565 -26.96 -3.53 34.81
C LEU A 565 -25.95 -4.40 35.57
N THR A 566 -26.03 -5.71 35.31
CA THR A 566 -25.14 -6.72 35.87
C THR A 566 -23.81 -6.79 35.11
N GLU A 567 -22.86 -7.59 35.60
CA GLU A 567 -21.62 -7.86 34.86
C GLU A 567 -21.88 -8.62 33.56
N GLU A 568 -22.87 -9.53 33.55
CA GLU A 568 -23.29 -10.25 32.35
C GLU A 568 -23.81 -9.26 31.29
N ASP A 569 -24.59 -8.26 31.72
CA ASP A 569 -25.09 -7.19 30.84
C ASP A 569 -23.96 -6.40 30.20
N PHE A 570 -22.96 -6.04 31.00
CA PHE A 570 -21.78 -5.33 30.51
C PHE A 570 -20.99 -6.18 29.50
N GLN A 571 -20.74 -7.46 29.81
CA GLN A 571 -19.99 -8.36 28.93
C GLN A 571 -20.72 -8.60 27.60
N TYR A 572 -22.04 -8.76 27.64
CA TYR A 572 -22.85 -8.89 26.44
C TYR A 572 -22.72 -7.65 25.55
N LEU A 573 -22.93 -6.46 26.11
CA LEU A 573 -22.78 -5.19 25.37
C LEU A 573 -21.35 -5.01 24.83
N GLN A 574 -20.34 -5.36 25.62
CA GLN A 574 -18.93 -5.32 25.23
C GLN A 574 -18.59 -6.33 24.13
N GLY A 575 -19.31 -7.44 24.04
CA GLY A 575 -19.12 -8.49 23.04
C GLY A 575 -19.79 -8.23 21.69
N LEU A 576 -20.72 -7.28 21.60
CA LEU A 576 -21.45 -7.00 20.36
C LEU A 576 -20.51 -6.62 19.19
N PRO A 577 -20.58 -7.30 18.03
CA PRO A 577 -19.83 -6.94 16.84
C PRO A 577 -20.37 -5.63 16.23
N TYR A 578 -19.57 -4.93 15.43
CA TYR A 578 -20.01 -3.72 14.72
C TYR A 578 -20.69 -4.01 13.39
N THR A 579 -20.43 -5.18 12.79
CA THR A 579 -21.03 -5.62 11.54
C THR A 579 -21.34 -7.11 11.58
N LEU A 580 -22.36 -7.53 10.83
CA LEU A 580 -22.82 -8.91 10.76
C LEU A 580 -23.12 -9.31 9.32
N SER A 581 -22.36 -10.25 8.75
CA SER A 581 -22.65 -10.79 7.42
C SER A 581 -23.53 -12.03 7.50
N ILE A 582 -24.42 -12.18 6.53
CA ILE A 582 -25.30 -13.34 6.34
C ILE A 582 -25.11 -13.84 4.90
N PRO A 583 -24.03 -14.60 4.63
CA PRO A 583 -23.66 -14.95 3.26
C PRO A 583 -24.73 -15.75 2.51
N SER A 584 -25.48 -16.60 3.22
CA SER A 584 -26.56 -17.42 2.64
C SER A 584 -27.72 -16.59 2.08
N LYS A 585 -27.85 -15.33 2.50
CA LYS A 585 -28.89 -14.40 2.05
C LYS A 585 -28.32 -13.19 1.32
N SER A 586 -27.01 -13.17 1.00
CA SER A 586 -26.30 -12.03 0.41
C SER A 586 -26.56 -10.72 1.15
N ALA A 587 -26.60 -10.76 2.49
CA ALA A 587 -26.99 -9.64 3.33
C ALA A 587 -25.90 -9.24 4.31
N LEU A 588 -25.86 -7.96 4.65
CA LEU A 588 -24.94 -7.36 5.61
C LEU A 588 -25.72 -6.44 6.55
N VAL A 589 -25.40 -6.46 7.84
CA VAL A 589 -26.02 -5.60 8.85
C VAL A 589 -24.97 -4.73 9.51
N VAL A 590 -25.27 -3.44 9.62
CA VAL A 590 -24.44 -2.39 10.25
C VAL A 590 -25.36 -1.39 10.94
N HIS A 591 -24.92 -0.71 11.99
CA HIS A 591 -25.79 0.26 12.64
C HIS A 591 -26.02 1.54 11.83
N ALA A 592 -24.98 2.25 11.46
CA ALA A 592 -25.12 3.57 10.82
C ALA A 592 -24.77 3.52 9.33
N GLY A 593 -23.52 3.27 8.96
CA GLY A 593 -23.18 3.12 7.56
C GLY A 593 -21.80 2.60 7.20
N LEU A 594 -21.63 2.32 5.91
CA LEU A 594 -20.41 1.80 5.31
C LEU A 594 -19.92 2.72 4.19
N ILE A 595 -18.62 2.98 4.13
CA ILE A 595 -18.03 3.66 2.98
C ILE A 595 -17.92 2.64 1.82
N PRO A 596 -18.52 2.91 0.64
CA PRO A 596 -18.41 2.05 -0.53
C PRO A 596 -16.96 1.79 -0.92
N GLY A 597 -16.66 0.55 -1.31
CA GLY A 597 -15.32 0.15 -1.76
C GLY A 597 -14.30 -0.13 -0.64
N LEU A 598 -14.59 0.21 0.62
CA LEU A 598 -13.73 -0.14 1.76
C LEU A 598 -14.09 -1.53 2.34
N PRO A 599 -13.13 -2.45 2.51
CA PRO A 599 -13.35 -3.73 3.21
C PRO A 599 -13.84 -3.53 4.65
N LEU A 600 -14.63 -4.47 5.20
CA LEU A 600 -15.21 -4.39 6.55
C LEU A 600 -14.15 -4.16 7.64
N GLU A 601 -13.01 -4.85 7.55
CA GLU A 601 -11.89 -4.68 8.49
C GLU A 601 -11.29 -3.26 8.51
N ARG A 602 -11.56 -2.45 7.49
CA ARG A 602 -11.04 -1.08 7.34
C ARG A 602 -12.08 0.01 7.57
N GLN A 603 -13.34 -0.36 7.78
CA GLN A 603 -14.38 0.60 8.09
C GLN A 603 -14.07 1.25 9.45
N SER A 604 -14.20 2.57 9.54
CA SER A 604 -14.04 3.29 10.80
C SER A 604 -15.18 2.93 11.75
N LEU A 605 -14.87 2.54 13.00
CA LEU A 605 -15.91 2.26 14.01
C LEU A 605 -16.84 3.46 14.24
N VAL A 606 -16.32 4.67 14.06
CA VAL A 606 -17.13 5.91 14.12
C VAL A 606 -18.13 5.96 12.98
N ASN A 607 -17.74 5.58 11.76
CA ASN A 607 -18.66 5.58 10.62
C ASN A 607 -19.72 4.47 10.76
N LEU A 608 -19.30 3.28 11.21
CA LEU A 608 -20.19 2.15 11.48
C LEU A 608 -21.29 2.49 12.49
N THR A 609 -21.07 3.48 13.37
CA THR A 609 -22.00 3.85 14.44
C THR A 609 -22.63 5.25 14.31
N HIS A 610 -22.08 6.16 13.49
CA HIS A 610 -22.55 7.55 13.44
C HIS A 610 -22.75 8.13 12.03
N MET A 611 -22.40 7.41 10.96
CA MET A 611 -22.47 7.96 9.61
C MET A 611 -23.91 8.05 9.09
N ARG A 612 -24.25 9.15 8.42
CA ARG A 612 -25.52 9.33 7.70
C ARG A 612 -25.31 9.66 6.23
N ASN A 613 -24.27 10.45 5.94
CA ASN A 613 -23.94 10.89 4.60
C ASN A 613 -22.51 10.55 4.24
N ILE A 614 -22.23 10.57 2.94
CA ILE A 614 -20.89 10.53 2.37
C ILE A 614 -20.68 11.80 1.56
N ILE A 615 -19.53 12.42 1.76
CA ILE A 615 -19.03 13.54 0.98
C ILE A 615 -18.04 12.97 -0.03
N GLU A 616 -18.31 13.18 -1.32
CA GLU A 616 -17.34 12.93 -2.38
C GLU A 616 -16.33 14.09 -2.36
N GLU A 617 -15.08 13.78 -2.02
CA GLU A 617 -13.99 14.75 -2.07
C GLU A 617 -13.22 14.56 -3.38
N ASP A 618 -12.75 15.67 -3.96
CA ASP A 618 -11.92 15.62 -5.16
C ASP A 618 -10.72 14.71 -4.92
N PHE A 619 -10.48 13.82 -5.88
CA PHE A 619 -9.45 12.76 -5.88
C PHE A 619 -8.03 13.24 -5.52
N PHE A 620 -7.80 14.56 -5.57
CA PHE A 620 -6.52 15.21 -5.29
C PHE A 620 -6.36 15.70 -3.84
N HIS A 621 -7.43 15.74 -3.04
CA HIS A 621 -7.44 16.30 -1.68
C HIS A 621 -7.94 15.33 -0.58
N GLY A 622 -8.49 14.18 -0.95
CA GLY A 622 -8.91 13.11 -0.02
C GLY A 622 -9.25 11.81 -0.78
N ASP A 623 -9.10 10.66 -0.12
CA ASP A 623 -9.37 9.32 -0.69
C ASP A 623 -10.88 9.13 -0.98
N GLY A 624 -11.40 9.70 -2.06
CA GLY A 624 -12.70 9.43 -2.66
C GLY A 624 -13.92 9.83 -1.82
N PHE A 625 -14.24 9.09 -0.75
CA PHE A 625 -15.47 9.21 0.02
C PHE A 625 -15.20 9.37 1.52
N VAL A 626 -15.69 10.46 2.11
CA VAL A 626 -15.58 10.74 3.56
C VAL A 626 -16.96 10.63 4.23
N GLY A 627 -17.04 9.84 5.30
CA GLY A 627 -18.26 9.70 6.09
C GLY A 627 -18.58 10.95 6.92
N SER A 628 -19.83 11.39 6.90
CA SER A 628 -20.35 12.50 7.70
C SER A 628 -21.55 12.06 8.52
N SER A 629 -21.58 12.48 9.79
CA SER A 629 -22.75 12.30 10.67
C SER A 629 -23.81 13.39 10.46
N LYS A 630 -23.51 14.42 9.66
CA LYS A 630 -24.42 15.55 9.45
C LYS A 630 -25.26 15.34 8.19
N LEU A 631 -26.53 15.71 8.24
CA LEU A 631 -27.48 15.54 7.15
C LEU A 631 -27.31 16.57 6.02
N ASP A 632 -26.73 17.73 6.32
CA ASP A 632 -26.55 18.87 5.41
C ASP A 632 -25.26 18.80 4.58
N GLN A 633 -24.45 17.76 4.75
CA GLN A 633 -23.16 17.60 4.07
C GLN A 633 -23.11 16.28 3.30
N GLY A 634 -22.96 16.32 1.98
CA GLY A 634 -22.86 15.14 1.12
C GLY A 634 -24.21 14.47 0.84
N GLU A 635 -24.16 13.25 0.31
CA GLU A 635 -25.33 12.45 -0.07
C GLU A 635 -25.57 11.30 0.92
N ALA A 636 -26.79 10.77 0.98
CA ALA A 636 -27.08 9.63 1.86
C ALA A 636 -26.20 8.43 1.49
N TRP A 637 -25.42 7.90 2.43
CA TRP A 637 -24.42 6.86 2.09
C TRP A 637 -25.07 5.62 1.45
N ALA A 638 -26.29 5.29 1.89
CA ALA A 638 -27.04 4.12 1.45
C ALA A 638 -27.46 4.20 -0.03
N SER A 639 -27.62 5.41 -0.60
CA SER A 639 -27.91 5.57 -2.03
C SER A 639 -26.70 5.30 -2.92
N LEU A 640 -25.48 5.37 -2.35
CA LEU A 640 -24.21 5.16 -3.06
C LEU A 640 -23.68 3.73 -2.89
N TRP A 641 -24.39 2.86 -2.17
CA TRP A 641 -23.94 1.47 -1.96
C TRP A 641 -24.13 0.63 -3.23
N PRO A 642 -23.04 0.09 -3.83
CA PRO A 642 -23.10 -0.53 -5.15
C PRO A 642 -23.52 -2.02 -5.14
N GLY A 643 -23.71 -2.62 -3.96
CA GLY A 643 -23.88 -4.08 -3.83
C GLY A 643 -22.56 -4.85 -4.05
N PRO A 644 -22.60 -6.19 -4.23
CA PRO A 644 -23.78 -7.02 -4.46
C PRO A 644 -24.56 -7.40 -3.19
N GLU A 645 -23.99 -7.21 -2.00
CA GLU A 645 -24.67 -7.48 -0.73
C GLU A 645 -25.70 -6.40 -0.42
N HIS A 646 -26.88 -6.80 0.07
CA HIS A 646 -27.92 -5.89 0.53
C HIS A 646 -27.67 -5.50 2.00
N VAL A 647 -27.59 -4.20 2.29
CA VAL A 647 -27.25 -3.71 3.63
C VAL A 647 -28.49 -3.28 4.42
N TYR A 648 -28.66 -3.80 5.63
CA TYR A 648 -29.68 -3.35 6.56
C TYR A 648 -29.04 -2.49 7.66
N PHE A 649 -29.63 -1.33 7.93
CA PHE A 649 -29.06 -0.36 8.88
C PHE A 649 -30.12 0.47 9.62
N GLY A 650 -29.69 1.20 10.64
CA GLY A 650 -30.49 2.05 11.52
C GLY A 650 -30.01 3.51 11.55
N HIS A 651 -29.99 4.14 12.72
CA HIS A 651 -29.34 5.43 13.04
C HIS A 651 -29.95 6.73 12.46
N ASP A 652 -30.76 6.66 11.40
CA ASP A 652 -31.26 7.83 10.65
C ASP A 652 -32.78 8.04 10.71
N ALA A 653 -33.31 8.17 11.94
CA ALA A 653 -34.72 8.48 12.23
C ALA A 653 -35.27 9.70 11.49
N VAL A 654 -34.39 10.63 11.07
CA VAL A 654 -34.78 11.84 10.37
C VAL A 654 -35.25 11.53 8.96
N ARG A 655 -34.58 10.59 8.27
CA ARG A 655 -35.02 10.09 6.96
C ARG A 655 -36.09 9.01 7.08
N GLY A 656 -36.21 8.37 8.23
CA GLY A 656 -37.18 7.31 8.47
C GLY A 656 -36.84 6.06 7.67
N LEU A 657 -37.86 5.36 7.18
CA LEU A 657 -37.68 4.17 6.35
C LEU A 657 -36.99 4.54 5.03
N GLN A 658 -35.83 3.95 4.77
CA GLN A 658 -35.08 4.13 3.54
C GLN A 658 -35.10 2.85 2.72
N ASN A 659 -35.41 2.95 1.42
CA ASN A 659 -35.43 1.82 0.51
C ASN A 659 -34.62 2.15 -0.75
N TRP A 660 -33.38 1.69 -0.76
CA TRP A 660 -32.42 1.82 -1.87
C TRP A 660 -32.19 0.47 -2.53
N PRO A 661 -31.67 0.43 -3.78
CA PRO A 661 -31.50 -0.83 -4.53
C PRO A 661 -30.73 -1.93 -3.80
N HIS A 662 -29.76 -1.55 -2.97
CA HIS A 662 -28.90 -2.47 -2.21
C HIS A 662 -28.79 -2.10 -0.73
N ALA A 663 -29.68 -1.25 -0.20
CA ALA A 663 -29.65 -0.85 1.20
C ALA A 663 -31.05 -0.49 1.75
N THR A 664 -31.36 -0.94 2.96
CA THR A 664 -32.62 -0.66 3.64
C THR A 664 -32.36 -0.09 5.04
N GLY A 665 -32.81 1.15 5.28
CA GLY A 665 -32.73 1.81 6.58
C GLY A 665 -34.01 1.62 7.37
N LEU A 666 -33.92 1.12 8.60
CA LEU A 666 -35.04 0.67 9.43
C LEU A 666 -35.32 1.55 10.65
N ASP A 667 -34.54 2.62 10.87
CA ASP A 667 -34.82 3.59 11.93
C ASP A 667 -36.00 4.49 11.52
N THR A 668 -37.21 4.07 11.88
CA THR A 668 -38.46 4.78 11.62
C THR A 668 -38.88 5.71 12.77
N GLY A 669 -38.03 5.88 13.79
CA GLY A 669 -38.24 6.86 14.85
C GLY A 669 -39.29 6.48 15.90
N CYS A 670 -39.37 5.20 16.30
CA CYS A 670 -40.31 4.71 17.32
C CYS A 670 -40.29 5.57 18.60
N LEU A 671 -39.10 5.87 19.12
CA LEU A 671 -38.90 6.69 20.31
C LEU A 671 -39.60 8.07 20.22
N TYR A 672 -39.67 8.63 19.01
CA TYR A 672 -40.22 9.95 18.73
C TYR A 672 -41.72 9.92 18.40
N GLY A 673 -42.39 8.77 18.58
CA GLY A 673 -43.84 8.62 18.40
C GLY A 673 -44.28 8.14 17.02
N ASN A 674 -43.34 7.70 16.16
CA ASN A 674 -43.64 7.11 14.86
C ASN A 674 -43.91 5.59 15.01
N SER A 675 -43.09 4.74 14.40
CA SER A 675 -43.24 3.28 14.45
C SER A 675 -41.90 2.62 14.75
N LEU A 676 -41.93 1.39 15.25
CA LEU A 676 -40.81 0.46 15.23
C LEU A 676 -40.98 -0.45 14.02
N SER A 677 -39.95 -0.55 13.18
CA SER A 677 -40.02 -1.29 11.92
C SER A 677 -39.03 -2.45 11.89
N GLY A 678 -39.40 -3.51 11.18
CA GLY A 678 -38.53 -4.62 10.85
C GLY A 678 -38.91 -5.26 9.52
N VAL A 679 -37.99 -6.00 8.92
CA VAL A 679 -38.16 -6.56 7.58
C VAL A 679 -37.56 -7.96 7.48
N PHE A 680 -38.22 -8.83 6.73
CA PHE A 680 -37.65 -10.12 6.36
C PHE A 680 -36.68 -9.92 5.19
N ILE A 681 -35.52 -10.55 5.24
CA ILE A 681 -34.53 -10.45 4.15
C ILE A 681 -35.15 -10.97 2.84
N GLY A 682 -35.09 -10.18 1.77
CA GLY A 682 -35.74 -10.45 0.48
C GLY A 682 -37.17 -9.90 0.35
N HIS A 683 -37.68 -9.22 1.39
CA HIS A 683 -39.01 -8.60 1.42
C HIS A 683 -38.97 -7.10 1.75
N GLU A 684 -37.95 -6.39 1.24
CA GLU A 684 -37.64 -4.98 1.54
C GLU A 684 -38.81 -4.03 1.26
N GLN A 685 -39.65 -4.37 0.27
CA GLN A 685 -40.79 -3.56 -0.14
C GLN A 685 -41.99 -3.64 0.82
N ASN A 686 -41.97 -4.55 1.80
CA ASN A 686 -43.10 -4.76 2.72
C ASN A 686 -42.63 -4.94 4.18
N PRO A 687 -42.08 -3.89 4.82
CA PRO A 687 -41.65 -3.94 6.21
C PRO A 687 -42.84 -4.06 7.16
N LEU A 688 -42.69 -4.87 8.21
CA LEU A 688 -43.60 -4.90 9.33
C LEU A 688 -43.33 -3.68 10.22
N SER A 689 -44.38 -3.01 10.67
CA SER A 689 -44.24 -1.84 11.53
C SER A 689 -45.31 -1.82 12.62
N VAL A 690 -44.90 -1.50 13.84
CA VAL A 690 -45.79 -1.29 14.99
C VAL A 690 -45.73 0.17 15.38
N LYS A 691 -46.89 0.82 15.51
CA LYS A 691 -46.97 2.22 15.90
C LYS A 691 -46.56 2.38 17.36
N ALA A 692 -45.77 3.41 17.66
CA ALA A 692 -45.41 3.75 19.03
C ALA A 692 -46.66 4.05 19.86
N LEU A 693 -46.73 3.50 21.07
CA LEU A 693 -47.88 3.71 21.96
C LEU A 693 -48.03 5.19 22.35
N LYS A 694 -46.90 5.90 22.42
CA LYS A 694 -46.81 7.34 22.65
C LYS A 694 -45.44 7.87 22.22
N MET A 695 -45.29 9.19 22.18
CA MET A 695 -43.99 9.84 22.07
C MET A 695 -43.26 9.76 23.41
N TYR A 696 -42.10 9.08 23.45
CA TYR A 696 -41.30 8.95 24.67
C TYR A 696 -40.27 10.07 24.82
N ARG A 697 -39.78 10.60 23.70
CA ARG A 697 -38.84 11.72 23.67
C ARG A 697 -39.16 12.63 22.49
N LYS A 698 -38.91 13.93 22.65
CA LYS A 698 -38.97 14.86 21.51
C LYS A 698 -37.78 14.64 20.57
N PRO A 699 -37.97 14.75 19.24
CA PRO A 699 -36.90 14.65 18.24
C PRO A 699 -35.69 15.54 18.54
#